data_AF-A0A939JA87-F1
#
_entry.id   AF-A0A939JA87-F1
#
_cell.length_a   1.000
_cell.length_b   1.000
_cell.length_c   1.000
_cell.angle_alpha   90.00
_cell.angle_beta   90.00
_cell.angle_gamma   90.00
#
_symmetry.space_group_name_H-M   'P 1'
#
loop_
_entity.id
_entity.type
_entity.pdbx_description
1 polymer ?
#
loop_
_entity_poly.entity_id
_entity_poly.type
_entity_poly.pdbx_seq_one_letter_code
_entity_poly.pdbx_strand_id
1 'polypeptide(L)'
;MLAEKFAALAAGRGLLPVFAIEHGLDELTINQLGKSLSQQLEEDPRLEGAAWSWSYLPLVVIATEVGYRYRGTGSDFWPVLSKELRAEAGPAFRICISRLFELGHTSLRLARPGNSPWESHFPHISWPIGNAVVPLEIQPQLTDALRRAVRAGVAAEDTDRLLEYIKVLAAGHVSRRFENWLLQGNLALEVMRRLLIPEAEGWLSESFLQRIDRDIRKDWGAFRAITEARSSIARRSARLAQITPSRYVLDLKDGAPRQLVIRGPALPAQLRDEVIGALRIHGDRIRAVDGIQAISLGSFLSGGEIAMERMLPFPLSPLRRGDALDVDEGAADATMERLQPFEPEFFTVEPNGLTAQAVFPDEKLQPNSSVIQCIGVDGNLETRILDTSSPSDIEFLRRRGFLIADRVPTLQLIGLPAPGSSNRFLGGFPVLATHRGVAITEVLLDGSIASGEVLSIRGVDWKALRPDIGRHLTEPADGRELERLEFEYIEPPDVEPAAVKVFPTNANVSDLEAGYLEIRITAPLALEAVPIRLRAISPNGTTVVSQGVIERLPATITGRSPVLQKIQTQLAGLSAKDYGLRMSVEVEGLLQKVFLLSPVRREISYDGDTGNWTRSGDGGQVLPSISATITAPVLGAGDRDHKITRLVLPDAPDHEALTVGLILSRPESIRLGLGERSLISLPKLLREATSSNNGVGLIELARANVAWQLAEANDLLCNWQRWTVVEELESALIEQLCGARWRKLEEGIDQSILSPHGALLRCADTLGLVSGEDLPDIEATSDREFLRDHLVVRFREVVPDVPEALLQWNDELAGELDLAVIDAYEDLRQHMERHGVEAFEEVDMARPAESWREALEQSRDIPLLPMFRPFILPEARWSALVKPFYSELTEDDLIDLLDSIHVDAFRRPGQRWLGRSELRTMLQLWLAPKAMVETQGWQELLAKGLSDVRTSRAIRYVALRRKLALGDLPNGSAN
;
A
#
# COMPACT_ATOMS: atom_id res chain seq x y z
N MET A 1 -17.01 -20.47 -48.18
CA MET A 1 -17.73 -19.69 -47.14
C MET A 1 -17.25 -19.97 -45.71
N LEU A 2 -17.62 -21.08 -45.03
CA LEU A 2 -17.21 -21.32 -43.63
C LEU A 2 -15.68 -21.37 -43.44
N ALA A 3 -14.97 -22.08 -44.32
CA ALA A 3 -13.51 -22.16 -44.28
C ALA A 3 -12.84 -20.79 -44.46
N GLU A 4 -13.32 -19.97 -45.39
CA GLU A 4 -12.82 -18.61 -45.63
C GLU A 4 -13.06 -17.70 -44.41
N LYS A 5 -14.25 -17.79 -43.80
CA LYS A 5 -14.59 -17.03 -42.58
C LYS A 5 -13.65 -17.38 -41.42
N PHE A 6 -13.47 -18.66 -41.14
CA PHE A 6 -12.57 -19.09 -40.07
C PHE A 6 -11.09 -18.79 -40.38
N ALA A 7 -10.67 -18.89 -41.64
CA ALA A 7 -9.31 -18.50 -42.05
C ALA A 7 -9.07 -17.00 -41.85
N ALA A 8 -10.05 -16.14 -42.17
CA ALA A 8 -9.97 -14.71 -41.91
C ALA A 8 -9.90 -14.38 -40.41
N LEU A 9 -10.72 -15.05 -39.58
CA LEU A 9 -10.66 -14.90 -38.11
C LEU A 9 -9.30 -15.37 -37.57
N ALA A 10 -8.79 -16.49 -38.06
CA ALA A 10 -7.49 -16.99 -37.67
C ALA A 10 -6.40 -15.97 -38.04
N ALA A 11 -6.37 -15.49 -39.28
CA ALA A 11 -5.36 -14.54 -39.76
C ALA A 11 -5.33 -13.24 -38.92
N GLY A 12 -6.49 -12.68 -38.58
CA GLY A 12 -6.59 -11.45 -37.80
C GLY A 12 -6.19 -11.57 -36.32
N ARG A 13 -6.11 -12.78 -35.77
CA ARG A 13 -5.93 -13.04 -34.32
C ARG A 13 -4.54 -13.49 -33.88
N GLY A 14 -3.60 -13.63 -34.82
CA GLY A 14 -2.25 -14.10 -34.49
C GLY A 14 -2.28 -15.48 -33.82
N LEU A 15 -1.87 -15.57 -32.54
CA LEU A 15 -1.82 -16.84 -31.78
C LEU A 15 -3.11 -17.16 -31.00
N LEU A 16 -4.11 -16.27 -31.00
CA LEU A 16 -5.35 -16.47 -30.24
C LEU A 16 -6.29 -17.47 -30.93
N PRO A 17 -7.09 -18.23 -30.16
CA PRO A 17 -7.98 -19.25 -30.71
C PRO A 17 -9.16 -18.65 -31.49
N VAL A 18 -9.66 -19.45 -32.43
CA VAL A 18 -10.93 -19.22 -33.14
C VAL A 18 -11.98 -20.16 -32.56
N PHE A 19 -13.21 -19.71 -32.39
CA PHE A 19 -14.27 -20.55 -31.85
C PHE A 19 -15.27 -20.91 -32.95
N ALA A 20 -15.66 -22.19 -33.04
CA ALA A 20 -16.56 -22.63 -34.10
C ALA A 20 -17.95 -21.95 -34.04
N ILE A 21 -18.35 -21.41 -32.88
CA ILE A 21 -19.59 -20.63 -32.73
C ILE A 21 -19.55 -19.27 -33.46
N GLU A 22 -18.38 -18.82 -33.90
CA GLU A 22 -18.18 -17.53 -34.59
C GLU A 22 -18.41 -17.61 -36.11
N HIS A 23 -19.15 -18.63 -36.55
CA HIS A 23 -19.43 -18.91 -37.95
C HIS A 23 -20.28 -17.83 -38.65
N GLY A 24 -21.04 -17.02 -37.90
CA GLY A 24 -21.80 -15.87 -38.42
C GLY A 24 -23.04 -16.22 -39.26
N LEU A 25 -23.53 -17.46 -39.16
CA LEU A 25 -24.74 -17.90 -39.86
C LEU A 25 -25.98 -17.60 -38.99
N ASP A 26 -27.11 -17.31 -39.63
CA ASP A 26 -28.40 -17.14 -38.94
C ASP A 26 -29.08 -18.49 -38.61
N GLU A 27 -30.14 -18.45 -37.80
CA GLU A 27 -30.86 -19.66 -37.35
C GLU A 27 -31.49 -20.43 -38.52
N LEU A 28 -31.95 -19.75 -39.57
CA LEU A 28 -32.53 -20.40 -40.74
C LEU A 28 -31.49 -21.21 -41.50
N THR A 29 -30.30 -20.64 -41.68
CA THR A 29 -29.16 -21.27 -42.36
C THR A 29 -28.62 -22.44 -41.55
N ILE A 30 -28.53 -22.31 -40.22
CA ILE A 30 -28.16 -23.42 -39.32
C ILE A 30 -29.15 -24.59 -39.48
N ASN A 31 -30.46 -24.32 -39.53
CA ASN A 31 -31.48 -25.35 -39.71
C ASN A 31 -31.40 -26.05 -41.07
N GLN A 32 -31.09 -25.31 -42.15
CA GLN A 32 -30.88 -25.87 -43.48
C GLN A 32 -29.61 -26.74 -43.54
N LEU A 33 -28.55 -26.30 -42.88
CA LEU A 33 -27.29 -27.01 -42.78
C LEU A 33 -27.45 -28.31 -41.99
N GLY A 34 -28.23 -28.30 -40.90
CA GLY A 34 -28.61 -29.51 -40.16
C GLY A 34 -29.33 -30.55 -41.02
N LYS A 35 -30.32 -30.12 -41.84
CA LYS A 35 -31.02 -31.03 -42.77
C LYS A 35 -30.10 -31.65 -43.81
N SER A 36 -29.16 -30.87 -44.36
CA SER A 36 -28.19 -31.34 -45.35
C SER A 36 -27.21 -32.34 -44.74
N LEU A 37 -26.79 -32.08 -43.49
CA LEU A 37 -25.96 -33.01 -42.72
C LEU A 37 -26.68 -34.32 -42.41
N SER A 38 -27.97 -34.29 -42.06
CA SER A 38 -28.74 -35.52 -41.83
C SER A 38 -28.70 -36.45 -43.04
N GLN A 39 -28.85 -35.92 -44.25
CA GLN A 39 -28.77 -36.73 -45.48
C GLN A 39 -27.37 -37.34 -45.67
N GLN A 40 -26.32 -36.57 -45.42
CA GLN A 40 -24.94 -37.07 -45.52
C GLN A 40 -24.61 -38.10 -44.42
N LEU A 41 -25.22 -37.99 -43.24
CA LEU A 41 -25.07 -38.93 -42.13
C LEU A 41 -25.90 -40.20 -42.31
N GLU A 42 -26.97 -40.18 -43.10
CA GLU A 42 -27.69 -41.39 -43.52
C GLU A 42 -26.79 -42.27 -44.42
N GLU A 43 -25.98 -41.65 -45.27
CA GLU A 43 -25.04 -42.35 -46.17
C GLU A 43 -23.77 -42.82 -45.45
N ASP A 44 -23.24 -42.03 -44.50
CA ASP A 44 -22.05 -42.35 -43.72
C ASP A 44 -22.22 -42.02 -42.22
N PRO A 45 -22.92 -42.88 -41.46
CA PRO A 45 -23.24 -42.61 -40.05
C PRO A 45 -22.04 -42.72 -39.11
N ARG A 46 -20.90 -43.28 -39.56
CA ARG A 46 -19.69 -43.45 -38.74
C ARG A 46 -18.62 -42.38 -38.98
N LEU A 47 -18.85 -41.49 -39.95
CA LEU A 47 -17.91 -40.43 -40.35
C LEU A 47 -16.58 -41.00 -40.88
N GLU A 48 -16.61 -42.15 -41.57
CA GLU A 48 -15.41 -42.84 -42.06
C GLU A 48 -15.07 -42.46 -43.51
N GLY A 49 -16.01 -41.85 -44.23
CA GLY A 49 -15.86 -41.44 -45.62
C GLY A 49 -14.86 -40.30 -45.80
N ALA A 50 -14.15 -40.32 -46.93
CA ALA A 50 -13.17 -39.29 -47.30
C ALA A 50 -13.77 -37.87 -47.37
N ALA A 51 -15.09 -37.76 -47.56
CA ALA A 51 -15.81 -36.49 -47.60
C ALA A 51 -15.64 -35.65 -46.32
N TRP A 52 -15.47 -36.29 -45.17
CA TRP A 52 -15.28 -35.61 -43.89
C TRP A 52 -13.87 -35.03 -43.73
N SER A 53 -12.90 -35.39 -44.58
CA SER A 53 -11.56 -34.79 -44.52
C SER A 53 -11.51 -33.37 -45.09
N TRP A 54 -12.43 -33.01 -46.00
CA TRP A 54 -12.47 -31.70 -46.64
C TRP A 54 -13.76 -30.89 -46.38
N SER A 55 -14.83 -31.51 -45.85
CA SER A 55 -16.15 -30.87 -45.65
C SER A 55 -16.71 -31.06 -44.23
N TYR A 56 -15.84 -31.04 -43.20
CA TYR A 56 -16.24 -31.30 -41.80
C TYR A 56 -16.81 -30.09 -41.03
N LEU A 57 -16.50 -28.87 -41.46
CA LEU A 57 -16.86 -27.65 -40.71
C LEU A 57 -18.36 -27.51 -40.42
N PRO A 58 -19.29 -27.87 -41.33
CA PRO A 58 -20.72 -27.88 -41.03
C PRO A 58 -21.08 -28.72 -39.79
N LEU A 59 -20.54 -29.94 -39.67
CA LEU A 59 -20.81 -30.82 -38.54
C LEU A 59 -20.22 -30.28 -37.24
N VAL A 60 -19.01 -29.73 -37.30
CA VAL A 60 -18.35 -29.03 -36.18
C VAL A 60 -19.20 -27.86 -35.69
N VAL A 61 -19.71 -27.03 -36.59
CA VAL A 61 -20.57 -25.88 -36.27
C VAL A 61 -21.87 -26.34 -35.60
N ILE A 62 -22.57 -27.35 -36.12
CA ILE A 62 -23.80 -27.87 -35.49
C ILE A 62 -23.52 -28.47 -34.11
N ALA A 63 -22.43 -29.23 -33.96
CA ALA A 63 -22.06 -29.78 -32.66
C ALA A 63 -21.78 -28.68 -31.63
N THR A 64 -21.11 -27.60 -32.04
CA THR A 64 -20.87 -26.43 -31.21
C THR A 64 -22.15 -25.64 -30.91
N GLU A 65 -23.06 -25.49 -31.86
CA GLU A 65 -24.39 -24.90 -31.66
C GLU A 65 -25.21 -25.64 -30.61
N VAL A 66 -25.17 -26.98 -30.65
CA VAL A 66 -25.77 -27.81 -29.59
C VAL A 66 -25.04 -27.56 -28.26
N GLY A 67 -23.71 -27.47 -28.26
CA GLY A 67 -22.90 -27.14 -27.08
C GLY A 67 -23.22 -25.79 -26.45
N TYR A 68 -23.53 -24.78 -27.27
CA TYR A 68 -23.93 -23.44 -26.82
C TYR A 68 -25.31 -23.43 -26.15
N ARG A 69 -26.27 -24.20 -26.69
CA ARG A 69 -27.65 -24.28 -26.16
C ARG A 69 -27.80 -25.24 -24.98
N TYR A 70 -26.81 -26.08 -24.75
CA TYR A 70 -26.84 -27.14 -23.76
C TYR A 70 -26.88 -26.61 -22.32
N ARG A 71 -27.72 -27.24 -21.47
CA ARG A 71 -27.99 -26.86 -20.06
C ARG A 71 -28.01 -28.05 -19.09
N GLY A 72 -27.41 -29.18 -19.48
CA GLY A 72 -27.59 -30.49 -18.81
C GLY A 72 -26.32 -31.07 -18.17
N THR A 73 -26.43 -32.30 -17.67
CA THR A 73 -25.27 -33.09 -17.18
C THR A 73 -24.67 -33.88 -18.34
N GLY A 74 -23.36 -34.18 -18.33
CA GLY A 74 -22.61 -34.69 -19.51
C GLY A 74 -23.25 -35.87 -20.28
N SER A 75 -24.17 -36.62 -19.67
CA SER A 75 -25.00 -37.65 -20.32
C SER A 75 -26.00 -37.11 -21.36
N ASP A 76 -26.44 -35.86 -21.24
CA ASP A 76 -27.60 -35.33 -21.96
C ASP A 76 -27.22 -34.68 -23.31
N PHE A 77 -25.92 -34.45 -23.55
CA PHE A 77 -25.44 -33.78 -24.77
C PHE A 77 -25.67 -34.64 -26.03
N TRP A 78 -25.25 -35.91 -25.98
CA TRP A 78 -25.31 -36.80 -27.14
C TRP A 78 -26.74 -37.11 -27.62
N PRO A 79 -27.74 -37.32 -26.73
CA PRO A 79 -29.13 -37.43 -27.15
C PRO A 79 -29.65 -36.19 -27.90
N VAL A 80 -29.27 -34.98 -27.45
CA VAL A 80 -29.68 -33.72 -28.12
C VAL A 80 -29.01 -33.61 -29.49
N LEU A 81 -27.71 -33.89 -29.58
CA LEU A 81 -27.01 -33.88 -30.86
C LEU A 81 -27.56 -34.93 -31.84
N SER A 82 -27.88 -36.14 -31.35
CA SER A 82 -28.47 -37.20 -32.15
C SER A 82 -29.83 -36.79 -32.72
N LYS A 83 -30.66 -36.11 -31.91
CA LYS A 83 -31.96 -35.58 -32.34
C LYS A 83 -31.81 -34.49 -33.39
N GLU A 84 -30.86 -33.57 -33.21
CA GLU A 84 -30.59 -32.48 -34.15
C GLU A 84 -30.11 -33.02 -35.51
N LEU A 85 -29.20 -33.99 -35.49
CA LEU A 85 -28.60 -34.58 -36.68
C LEU A 85 -29.44 -35.71 -37.30
N ARG A 86 -30.46 -36.21 -36.59
CA ARG A 86 -31.26 -37.40 -36.95
C ARG A 86 -30.41 -38.66 -37.18
N ALA A 87 -29.30 -38.77 -36.46
CA ALA A 87 -28.35 -39.88 -36.55
C ALA A 87 -27.88 -40.30 -35.15
N GLU A 88 -27.54 -41.58 -34.97
CA GLU A 88 -27.13 -42.10 -33.66
C GLU A 88 -25.69 -41.68 -33.31
N ALA A 89 -25.51 -40.86 -32.27
CA ALA A 89 -24.19 -40.48 -31.78
C ALA A 89 -23.56 -41.56 -30.85
N GLY A 90 -23.28 -42.74 -31.41
CA GLY A 90 -22.60 -43.85 -30.74
C GLY A 90 -21.10 -43.60 -30.46
N PRO A 91 -20.39 -44.49 -29.76
CA PRO A 91 -18.99 -44.29 -29.37
C PRO A 91 -18.04 -43.96 -30.54
N ALA A 92 -18.17 -44.64 -31.68
CA ALA A 92 -17.34 -44.39 -32.86
C ALA A 92 -17.55 -42.96 -33.41
N PHE A 93 -18.82 -42.53 -33.51
CA PHE A 93 -19.18 -41.19 -33.95
C PHE A 93 -18.57 -40.09 -33.05
N ARG A 94 -18.59 -40.29 -31.73
CA ARG A 94 -18.02 -39.35 -30.75
C ARG A 94 -16.51 -39.17 -30.91
N ILE A 95 -15.79 -40.26 -31.14
CA ILE A 95 -14.35 -40.25 -31.42
C ILE A 95 -14.09 -39.50 -32.73
N CYS A 96 -14.85 -39.81 -33.78
CA CYS A 96 -14.69 -39.15 -35.08
C CYS A 96 -14.98 -37.65 -35.00
N ILE A 97 -16.05 -37.20 -34.33
CA ILE A 97 -16.30 -35.77 -34.10
C ILE A 97 -15.09 -35.10 -33.44
N SER A 98 -14.50 -35.72 -32.41
CA SER A 98 -13.31 -35.15 -31.74
C SER A 98 -12.13 -35.00 -32.69
N ARG A 99 -11.93 -35.96 -33.60
CA ARG A 99 -10.91 -35.88 -34.67
C ARG A 99 -11.18 -34.76 -35.66
N LEU A 100 -12.45 -34.50 -36.00
CA LEU A 100 -12.83 -33.39 -36.89
C LEU A 100 -12.57 -32.02 -36.24
N PHE A 101 -12.82 -31.88 -34.94
CA PHE A 101 -12.43 -30.68 -34.20
C PHE A 101 -10.90 -30.52 -34.15
N GLU A 102 -10.14 -31.59 -33.90
CA GLU A 102 -8.67 -31.56 -33.91
C GLU A 102 -8.12 -31.20 -35.32
N LEU A 103 -8.76 -31.67 -36.39
CA LEU A 103 -8.46 -31.25 -37.75
C LEU A 103 -8.71 -29.74 -37.94
N GLY A 104 -9.83 -29.22 -37.43
CA GLY A 104 -10.11 -27.79 -37.41
C GLY A 104 -9.16 -26.96 -36.54
N HIS A 105 -8.65 -27.51 -35.44
CA HIS A 105 -7.60 -26.89 -34.64
C HIS A 105 -6.31 -26.76 -35.47
N THR A 106 -5.91 -27.85 -36.14
CA THR A 106 -4.66 -27.88 -36.92
C THR A 106 -4.71 -26.95 -38.13
N SER A 107 -5.85 -26.87 -38.82
CA SER A 107 -5.98 -26.09 -40.06
C SER A 107 -6.43 -24.64 -39.85
N LEU A 108 -7.27 -24.38 -38.85
CA LEU A 108 -7.97 -23.10 -38.66
C LEU A 108 -7.85 -22.54 -37.23
N ARG A 109 -7.06 -23.19 -36.37
CA ARG A 109 -6.86 -22.80 -34.96
C ARG A 109 -8.16 -22.74 -34.16
N LEU A 110 -9.09 -23.66 -34.43
CA LEU A 110 -10.25 -23.85 -33.57
C LEU A 110 -9.82 -24.14 -32.13
N ALA A 111 -10.60 -23.70 -31.14
CA ALA A 111 -10.28 -23.86 -29.73
C ALA A 111 -10.17 -25.35 -29.36
N ARG A 112 -9.08 -25.69 -28.65
CA ARG A 112 -8.85 -27.02 -28.11
C ARG A 112 -9.28 -27.06 -26.63
N PRO A 113 -9.92 -28.14 -26.15
CA PRO A 113 -10.19 -28.33 -24.73
C PRO A 113 -8.93 -28.18 -23.88
N GLY A 114 -9.09 -27.63 -22.69
CA GLY A 114 -8.04 -27.56 -21.69
C GLY A 114 -7.82 -28.89 -20.96
N ASN A 115 -7.18 -28.79 -19.79
CA ASN A 115 -6.81 -29.93 -18.95
C ASN A 115 -7.58 -29.96 -17.61
N SER A 116 -8.79 -29.41 -17.55
CA SER A 116 -9.59 -29.45 -16.32
C SER A 116 -10.05 -30.87 -15.97
N PRO A 117 -10.40 -31.15 -14.68
CA PRO A 117 -10.97 -32.43 -14.29
C PRO A 117 -12.23 -32.81 -15.08
N TRP A 118 -13.05 -31.81 -15.45
CA TRP A 118 -14.26 -32.04 -16.25
C TRP A 118 -13.93 -32.43 -17.69
N GLU A 119 -12.98 -31.75 -18.34
CA GLU A 119 -12.56 -32.05 -19.71
C GLU A 119 -11.90 -33.43 -19.81
N SER A 120 -11.17 -33.83 -18.76
CA SER A 120 -10.59 -35.17 -18.65
C SER A 120 -11.65 -36.27 -18.52
N HIS A 121 -12.75 -35.99 -17.80
CA HIS A 121 -13.84 -36.94 -17.61
C HIS A 121 -14.78 -37.02 -18.83
N PHE A 122 -14.89 -35.94 -19.61
CA PHE A 122 -15.73 -35.87 -20.81
C PHE A 122 -14.96 -35.41 -22.06
N PRO A 123 -13.96 -36.19 -22.53
CA PRO A 123 -12.98 -35.76 -23.53
C PRO A 123 -13.57 -35.49 -24.92
N HIS A 124 -14.74 -36.06 -25.22
CA HIS A 124 -15.42 -35.87 -26.51
C HIS A 124 -16.42 -34.70 -26.49
N ILE A 125 -17.04 -34.42 -25.34
CA ILE A 125 -18.03 -33.33 -25.19
C ILE A 125 -17.31 -32.00 -24.95
N SER A 126 -16.11 -32.05 -24.38
CA SER A 126 -15.31 -30.85 -24.14
C SER A 126 -14.99 -30.07 -25.42
N TRP A 127 -14.85 -30.73 -26.57
CA TRP A 127 -14.63 -30.08 -27.88
C TRP A 127 -15.76 -29.12 -28.29
N PRO A 128 -17.01 -29.58 -28.50
CA PRO A 128 -18.10 -28.71 -28.91
C PRO A 128 -18.41 -27.62 -27.86
N ILE A 129 -18.29 -27.94 -26.57
CA ILE A 129 -18.55 -26.98 -25.48
C ILE A 129 -17.44 -25.93 -25.37
N GLY A 130 -16.16 -26.34 -25.47
CA GLY A 130 -15.03 -25.41 -25.47
C GLY A 130 -15.07 -24.45 -26.67
N ASN A 131 -15.65 -24.87 -27.79
CA ASN A 131 -15.85 -24.04 -28.96
C ASN A 131 -17.09 -23.12 -28.90
N ALA A 132 -17.90 -23.19 -27.85
CA ALA A 132 -19.13 -22.41 -27.69
C ALA A 132 -18.92 -21.04 -27.01
N VAL A 133 -17.69 -20.71 -26.60
CA VAL A 133 -17.30 -19.48 -25.88
C VAL A 133 -17.99 -19.32 -24.53
N VAL A 134 -19.28 -18.97 -24.50
CA VAL A 134 -20.09 -18.75 -23.29
C VAL A 134 -21.47 -19.40 -23.45
N PRO A 135 -21.60 -20.71 -23.15
CA PRO A 135 -22.88 -21.42 -23.18
C PRO A 135 -24.02 -20.71 -22.43
N LEU A 136 -25.27 -20.90 -22.88
CA LEU A 136 -26.45 -20.27 -22.28
C LEU A 136 -26.61 -20.57 -20.78
N GLU A 137 -26.12 -21.71 -20.30
CA GLU A 137 -26.16 -22.08 -18.88
C GLU A 137 -25.25 -21.20 -17.99
N ILE A 138 -24.17 -20.65 -18.57
CA ILE A 138 -23.15 -19.85 -17.89
C ILE A 138 -23.55 -18.37 -17.82
N GLN A 139 -24.27 -17.87 -18.83
CA GLN A 139 -24.57 -16.43 -18.96
C GLN A 139 -25.28 -15.82 -17.73
N PRO A 140 -26.31 -16.44 -17.11
CA PRO A 140 -26.94 -15.88 -15.92
C PRO A 140 -26.00 -15.81 -14.70
N GLN A 141 -25.15 -16.82 -14.53
CA GLN A 141 -24.18 -16.89 -13.42
C GLN A 141 -23.08 -15.84 -13.59
N LEU A 142 -22.59 -15.68 -14.83
CA LEU A 142 -21.61 -14.67 -15.20
C LEU A 142 -22.13 -13.25 -14.95
N THR A 143 -23.33 -12.94 -15.44
CA THR A 143 -23.93 -11.60 -15.28
C THR A 143 -24.22 -11.25 -13.82
N ASP A 144 -24.65 -12.20 -12.98
CA ASP A 144 -24.81 -11.96 -11.54
C ASP A 144 -23.46 -11.75 -10.84
N ALA A 145 -22.45 -12.56 -11.17
CA ALA A 145 -21.11 -12.40 -10.60
C ALA A 145 -20.48 -11.05 -10.97
N LEU A 146 -20.61 -10.61 -12.22
CA LEU A 146 -20.17 -9.29 -12.68
C LEU A 146 -20.86 -8.16 -11.91
N ARG A 147 -22.18 -8.26 -11.70
CA ARG A 147 -22.91 -7.29 -10.88
C ARG A 147 -22.37 -7.23 -9.46
N ARG A 148 -22.13 -8.38 -8.81
CA ARG A 148 -21.59 -8.42 -7.44
C ARG A 148 -20.18 -7.85 -7.37
N ALA A 149 -19.34 -8.13 -8.35
CA ALA A 149 -17.99 -7.58 -8.44
C ALA A 149 -18.01 -6.04 -8.55
N VAL A 150 -18.81 -5.49 -9.46
CA VAL A 150 -18.95 -4.03 -9.62
C VAL A 150 -19.50 -3.38 -8.35
N ARG A 151 -20.49 -4.00 -7.69
CA ARG A 151 -21.03 -3.53 -6.41
C ARG A 151 -20.01 -3.57 -5.27
N ALA A 152 -19.11 -4.55 -5.29
CA ALA A 152 -18.01 -4.67 -4.34
C ALA A 152 -16.84 -3.71 -4.65
N GLY A 153 -17.01 -2.78 -5.60
CA GLY A 153 -16.02 -1.77 -5.92
C GLY A 153 -15.02 -2.16 -7.00
N VAL A 154 -15.01 -3.41 -7.45
CA VAL A 154 -14.02 -3.91 -8.43
C VAL A 154 -14.19 -3.16 -9.76
N ALA A 155 -13.10 -2.53 -10.22
CA ALA A 155 -13.06 -1.79 -11.48
C ALA A 155 -13.19 -2.74 -12.68
N ALA A 156 -13.95 -2.32 -13.70
CA ALA A 156 -14.20 -3.15 -14.89
C ALA A 156 -12.95 -3.31 -15.77
N GLU A 157 -12.04 -2.33 -15.67
CA GLU A 157 -10.76 -2.28 -16.36
C GLU A 157 -9.69 -3.12 -15.66
N ASP A 158 -9.88 -3.45 -14.37
CA ASP A 158 -9.01 -4.37 -13.62
C ASP A 158 -9.41 -5.81 -13.89
N THR A 159 -9.15 -6.29 -15.11
CA THR A 159 -9.66 -7.58 -15.54
C THR A 159 -9.11 -8.73 -14.70
N ASP A 160 -7.87 -8.64 -14.20
CA ASP A 160 -7.26 -9.67 -13.35
C ASP A 160 -7.91 -9.71 -11.96
N ARG A 161 -8.09 -8.57 -11.29
CA ARG A 161 -8.80 -8.51 -10.00
C ARG A 161 -10.26 -8.91 -10.15
N LEU A 162 -10.90 -8.54 -11.26
CA LEU A 162 -12.26 -8.95 -11.61
C LEU A 162 -12.36 -10.46 -11.74
N LEU A 163 -11.42 -11.10 -12.45
CA LEU A 163 -11.37 -12.55 -12.62
C LEU A 163 -11.15 -13.26 -11.28
N GLU A 164 -10.19 -12.83 -10.47
CA GLU A 164 -9.91 -13.44 -9.17
C GLU A 164 -11.09 -13.29 -8.21
N TYR A 165 -11.71 -12.12 -8.15
CA TYR A 165 -12.91 -11.91 -7.33
C TYR A 165 -14.06 -12.81 -7.77
N ILE A 166 -14.29 -12.95 -9.07
CA ILE A 166 -15.34 -13.82 -9.60
C ILE A 166 -15.04 -15.30 -9.36
N LYS A 167 -13.78 -15.74 -9.40
CA LYS A 167 -13.37 -17.10 -8.99
C LYS A 167 -13.70 -17.37 -7.53
N VAL A 168 -13.42 -16.43 -6.63
CA VAL A 168 -13.77 -16.55 -5.20
C VAL A 168 -15.28 -16.66 -5.02
N LEU A 169 -16.06 -15.84 -5.72
CA LEU A 169 -17.52 -15.95 -5.71
C LEU A 169 -18.01 -17.31 -6.25
N ALA A 170 -17.36 -17.82 -7.30
CA ALA A 170 -17.71 -19.10 -7.91
C ALA A 170 -17.45 -20.29 -6.99
N ALA A 171 -16.32 -20.27 -6.26
CA ALA A 171 -15.91 -21.31 -5.32
C ALA A 171 -16.89 -21.49 -4.14
N GLY A 172 -17.61 -20.43 -3.75
CA GLY A 172 -18.52 -20.45 -2.60
C GLY A 172 -19.95 -20.92 -2.88
N HIS A 173 -20.51 -20.66 -4.07
CA HIS A 173 -21.97 -20.77 -4.28
C HIS A 173 -22.44 -21.07 -5.72
N VAL A 174 -21.55 -21.43 -6.67
CA VAL A 174 -21.90 -21.48 -8.11
C VAL A 174 -21.64 -22.85 -8.74
N SER A 175 -22.16 -23.08 -9.96
CA SER A 175 -22.00 -24.36 -10.67
C SER A 175 -20.53 -24.66 -10.96
N ARG A 176 -20.12 -25.94 -10.80
CA ARG A 176 -18.77 -26.41 -11.18
C ARG A 176 -18.41 -26.12 -12.64
N ARG A 177 -19.42 -25.93 -13.50
CA ARG A 177 -19.25 -25.61 -14.93
C ARG A 177 -18.79 -24.17 -15.13
N PHE A 178 -19.36 -23.25 -14.36
CA PHE A 178 -18.92 -21.86 -14.32
C PHE A 178 -17.50 -21.74 -13.74
N GLU A 179 -17.20 -22.44 -12.65
CA GLU A 179 -15.85 -22.50 -12.08
C GLU A 179 -14.80 -22.98 -13.10
N ASN A 180 -15.09 -24.08 -13.81
CA ASN A 180 -14.20 -24.57 -14.87
C ASN A 180 -14.07 -23.59 -16.05
N TRP A 181 -15.15 -22.88 -16.40
CA TRP A 181 -15.09 -21.86 -17.47
C TRP A 181 -14.16 -20.70 -17.10
N LEU A 182 -14.16 -20.27 -15.83
CA LEU A 182 -13.27 -19.22 -15.32
C LEU A 182 -11.77 -19.60 -15.36
N LEU A 183 -11.45 -20.90 -15.50
CA LEU A 183 -10.06 -21.34 -15.71
C LEU A 183 -9.52 -20.92 -17.09
N GLN A 184 -10.40 -20.61 -18.06
CA GLN A 184 -10.02 -20.11 -19.38
C GLN A 184 -9.76 -18.59 -19.32
N GLY A 185 -8.74 -18.18 -18.56
CA GLY A 185 -8.47 -16.79 -18.19
C GLY A 185 -8.62 -15.78 -19.33
N ASN A 186 -7.87 -15.94 -20.43
CA ASN A 186 -7.92 -15.00 -21.56
C ASN A 186 -9.32 -14.85 -22.17
N LEU A 187 -10.10 -15.94 -22.27
CA LEU A 187 -11.45 -15.90 -22.81
C LEU A 187 -12.42 -15.25 -21.81
N ALA A 188 -12.31 -15.63 -20.53
CA ALA A 188 -13.15 -15.08 -19.48
C ALA A 188 -12.96 -13.57 -19.36
N LEU A 189 -11.71 -13.09 -19.34
CA LEU A 189 -11.36 -11.67 -19.29
C LEU A 189 -11.98 -10.90 -20.46
N GLU A 190 -11.82 -11.42 -21.68
CA GLU A 190 -12.37 -10.83 -22.90
C GLU A 190 -13.90 -10.71 -22.83
N VAL A 191 -14.60 -11.79 -22.51
CA VAL A 191 -16.07 -11.80 -22.43
C VAL A 191 -16.56 -10.88 -21.31
N MET A 192 -15.96 -10.94 -20.13
CA MET A 192 -16.33 -10.09 -18.98
C MET A 192 -16.18 -8.61 -19.31
N ARG A 193 -15.03 -8.22 -19.88
CA ARG A 193 -14.74 -6.84 -20.27
C ARG A 193 -15.72 -6.34 -21.32
N ARG A 194 -15.93 -7.09 -22.41
CA ARG A 194 -16.85 -6.72 -23.51
C ARG A 194 -18.32 -6.72 -23.07
N LEU A 195 -18.69 -7.52 -22.07
CA LEU A 195 -20.04 -7.47 -21.48
C LEU A 195 -20.24 -6.25 -20.59
N LEU A 196 -19.22 -5.82 -19.82
CA LEU A 196 -19.30 -4.62 -18.98
C LEU A 196 -19.16 -3.31 -19.78
N ILE A 197 -18.31 -3.30 -20.80
CA ILE A 197 -17.98 -2.15 -21.66
C ILE A 197 -18.16 -2.56 -23.12
N PRO A 198 -19.39 -2.43 -23.68
CA PRO A 198 -19.70 -2.84 -25.05
C PRO A 198 -18.91 -2.11 -26.15
N GLU A 199 -18.27 -0.98 -25.85
CA GLU A 199 -17.45 -0.20 -26.78
C GLU A 199 -15.96 -0.58 -26.73
N ALA A 200 -15.52 -1.40 -25.75
CA ALA A 200 -14.11 -1.73 -25.58
C ALA A 200 -13.55 -2.54 -26.77
N GLU A 201 -12.35 -2.23 -27.26
CA GLU A 201 -11.74 -3.08 -28.28
C GLU A 201 -11.48 -4.50 -27.76
N GLY A 202 -11.62 -5.49 -28.65
CA GLY A 202 -11.53 -6.90 -28.30
C GLY A 202 -11.26 -7.78 -29.52
N TRP A 203 -10.82 -9.00 -29.28
CA TRP A 203 -10.48 -9.96 -30.34
C TRP A 203 -11.64 -10.89 -30.69
N LEU A 204 -12.66 -11.04 -29.84
CA LEU A 204 -13.87 -11.80 -30.16
C LEU A 204 -14.70 -11.13 -31.27
N SER A 205 -15.39 -11.94 -32.09
CA SER A 205 -16.17 -11.39 -33.19
C SER A 205 -17.38 -10.57 -32.72
N GLU A 206 -17.53 -9.37 -33.25
CA GLU A 206 -18.62 -8.44 -32.89
C GLU A 206 -20.01 -9.05 -33.11
N SER A 207 -20.18 -9.77 -34.23
CA SER A 207 -21.43 -10.47 -34.53
C SER A 207 -21.82 -11.50 -33.47
N PHE A 208 -20.85 -12.11 -32.79
CA PHE A 208 -21.11 -13.09 -31.75
C PHE A 208 -21.36 -12.43 -30.38
N LEU A 209 -20.65 -11.35 -30.05
CA LEU A 209 -20.95 -10.55 -28.85
C LEU A 209 -22.39 -9.99 -28.87
N GLN A 210 -22.85 -9.51 -30.03
CA GLN A 210 -24.24 -9.10 -30.23
C GLN A 210 -25.24 -10.25 -30.01
N ARG A 211 -24.87 -11.48 -30.41
CA ARG A 211 -25.68 -12.67 -30.15
C ARG A 211 -25.76 -12.98 -28.66
N ILE A 212 -24.65 -12.89 -27.92
CA ILE A 212 -24.63 -13.07 -26.46
C ILE A 212 -25.54 -12.03 -25.79
N ASP A 213 -25.43 -10.74 -26.14
CA ASP A 213 -26.27 -9.68 -25.55
C ASP A 213 -27.76 -9.94 -25.83
N ARG A 214 -28.10 -10.37 -27.06
CA ARG A 214 -29.48 -10.78 -27.42
C ARG A 214 -29.97 -11.96 -26.59
N ASP A 215 -29.13 -12.95 -26.33
CA ASP A 215 -29.51 -14.12 -25.55
C ASP A 215 -29.64 -13.81 -24.05
N ILE A 216 -28.77 -12.94 -23.50
CA ILE A 216 -28.91 -12.40 -22.14
C ILE A 216 -30.24 -11.65 -21.98
N ARG A 217 -30.66 -10.87 -22.99
CA ARG A 217 -31.96 -10.16 -22.96
C ARG A 217 -33.18 -11.09 -22.89
N LYS A 218 -33.05 -12.36 -23.31
CA LYS A 218 -34.14 -13.35 -23.20
C LYS A 218 -34.34 -13.82 -21.75
N ASP A 219 -33.34 -13.67 -20.89
CA ASP A 219 -33.42 -13.95 -19.45
C ASP A 219 -33.50 -12.63 -18.65
N TRP A 220 -34.66 -12.36 -18.07
CA TRP A 220 -34.89 -11.09 -17.36
C TRP A 220 -33.94 -10.89 -16.17
N GLY A 221 -33.55 -11.96 -15.47
CA GLY A 221 -32.64 -11.89 -14.33
C GLY A 221 -31.22 -11.51 -14.78
N ALA A 222 -30.73 -12.17 -15.82
CA ALA A 222 -29.42 -11.88 -16.42
C ALA A 222 -29.37 -10.48 -17.03
N PHE A 223 -30.42 -10.08 -17.76
CA PHE A 223 -30.54 -8.75 -18.36
C PHE A 223 -30.53 -7.65 -17.32
N ARG A 224 -31.30 -7.80 -16.24
CA ARG A 224 -31.30 -6.85 -15.12
C ARG A 224 -29.92 -6.77 -14.48
N ALA A 225 -29.28 -7.90 -14.23
CA ALA A 225 -27.97 -7.95 -13.58
C ALA A 225 -26.89 -7.20 -14.38
N ILE A 226 -26.79 -7.45 -15.69
CA ILE A 226 -25.80 -6.77 -16.53
C ILE A 226 -26.12 -5.28 -16.72
N THR A 227 -27.40 -4.91 -16.80
CA THR A 227 -27.82 -3.50 -16.93
C THR A 227 -27.49 -2.71 -15.67
N GLU A 228 -27.69 -3.29 -14.48
CA GLU A 228 -27.28 -2.68 -13.20
C GLU A 228 -25.76 -2.52 -13.10
N ALA A 229 -24.99 -3.51 -13.56
CA ALA A 229 -23.53 -3.44 -13.59
C ALA A 229 -23.04 -2.31 -14.53
N ARG A 230 -23.52 -2.30 -15.79
CA ARG A 230 -23.21 -1.26 -16.78
C ARG A 230 -23.59 0.14 -16.29
N SER A 231 -24.79 0.30 -15.74
CA SER A 231 -25.26 1.58 -15.18
C SER A 231 -24.41 2.06 -14.01
N SER A 232 -23.83 1.15 -13.22
CA SER A 232 -22.98 1.51 -12.08
C SER A 232 -21.60 1.96 -12.55
N ILE A 233 -21.03 1.30 -13.57
CA ILE A 233 -19.77 1.72 -14.23
C ILE A 233 -19.95 3.07 -14.92
N ALA A 234 -21.03 3.25 -15.69
CA ALA A 234 -21.32 4.50 -16.37
C ALA A 234 -21.49 5.66 -15.39
N ARG A 235 -22.20 5.44 -14.26
CA ARG A 235 -22.34 6.45 -13.19
C ARG A 235 -20.99 6.80 -12.56
N ARG A 236 -20.15 5.82 -12.23
CA ARG A 236 -18.81 6.06 -11.68
C ARG A 236 -17.94 6.83 -12.68
N SER A 237 -17.93 6.42 -13.94
CA SER A 237 -17.17 7.10 -15.00
C SER A 237 -17.62 8.54 -15.24
N ALA A 238 -18.95 8.79 -15.20
CA ALA A 238 -19.52 10.12 -15.32
C ALA A 238 -19.15 11.02 -14.12
N ARG A 239 -19.15 10.48 -12.90
CA ARG A 239 -18.70 11.20 -11.69
C ARG A 239 -17.22 11.55 -11.76
N LEU A 240 -16.38 10.59 -12.16
CA LEU A 240 -14.95 10.83 -12.37
C LEU A 240 -14.68 11.84 -13.50
N ALA A 241 -15.61 12.03 -14.44
CA ALA A 241 -15.50 13.05 -15.50
C ALA A 241 -15.86 14.46 -15.02
N GLN A 242 -16.49 14.58 -13.85
CA GLN A 242 -16.88 15.85 -13.25
C GLN A 242 -15.89 16.32 -12.16
N ILE A 243 -14.76 15.64 -12.00
CA ILE A 243 -13.73 16.05 -11.04
C ILE A 243 -13.20 17.43 -11.44
N THR A 244 -13.26 18.39 -10.52
CA THR A 244 -12.61 19.68 -10.70
C THR A 244 -11.10 19.48 -10.68
N PRO A 245 -10.35 20.04 -11.64
CA PRO A 245 -8.90 20.01 -11.64
C PRO A 245 -8.30 20.69 -10.40
N SER A 246 -7.07 20.32 -10.06
CA SER A 246 -6.28 21.03 -9.06
C SER A 246 -5.99 22.46 -9.52
N ARG A 247 -5.57 23.34 -8.62
CA ARG A 247 -5.21 24.72 -8.97
C ARG A 247 -3.82 25.08 -8.45
N TYR A 248 -3.12 25.91 -9.22
CA TYR A 248 -1.94 26.59 -8.72
C TYR A 248 -2.32 27.68 -7.71
N VAL A 249 -1.50 27.82 -6.68
CA VAL A 249 -1.62 28.82 -5.62
C VAL A 249 -0.24 29.43 -5.40
N LEU A 250 -0.20 30.76 -5.29
CA LEU A 250 0.99 31.51 -4.91
C LEU A 250 0.94 31.80 -3.42
N ASP A 251 1.96 31.40 -2.69
CA ASP A 251 2.19 31.90 -1.34
C ASP A 251 2.78 33.30 -1.40
N LEU A 252 2.20 34.22 -0.67
CA LEU A 252 2.57 35.63 -0.66
C LEU A 252 3.30 35.99 0.65
N LYS A 253 4.39 36.73 0.52
CA LYS A 253 5.05 37.41 1.63
C LYS A 253 5.11 38.90 1.32
N ASP A 254 4.51 39.72 2.17
CA ASP A 254 4.40 41.17 1.98
C ASP A 254 3.75 41.56 0.63
N GLY A 255 2.84 40.72 0.13
CA GLY A 255 2.14 40.92 -1.15
C GLY A 255 2.90 40.46 -2.40
N ALA A 256 4.13 39.95 -2.26
CA ALA A 256 4.91 39.39 -3.36
C ALA A 256 4.92 37.85 -3.32
N PRO A 257 4.89 37.16 -4.49
CA PRO A 257 4.97 35.70 -4.53
C PRO A 257 6.31 35.19 -3.98
N ARG A 258 6.26 34.20 -3.09
CA ARG A 258 7.43 33.53 -2.48
C ARG A 258 7.54 32.06 -2.87
N GLN A 259 6.43 31.36 -2.99
CA GLN A 259 6.41 29.95 -3.40
C GLN A 259 5.21 29.63 -4.30
N LEU A 260 5.36 28.61 -5.15
CA LEU A 260 4.27 28.04 -5.93
C LEU A 260 3.84 26.71 -5.30
N VAL A 261 2.53 26.53 -5.20
CA VAL A 261 1.90 25.39 -4.55
C VAL A 261 0.78 24.86 -5.46
N ILE A 262 0.52 23.56 -5.41
CA ILE A 262 -0.63 22.93 -6.07
C ILE A 262 -1.63 22.57 -5.00
N ARG A 263 -2.83 23.14 -5.08
CA ARG A 263 -3.95 22.83 -4.20
C ARG A 263 -4.89 21.84 -4.89
N GLY A 264 -5.15 20.72 -4.22
CA GLY A 264 -6.09 19.71 -4.69
C GLY A 264 -7.54 20.18 -4.61
N PRO A 265 -8.47 19.56 -5.36
CA PRO A 265 -9.88 19.87 -5.25
C PRO A 265 -10.43 19.40 -3.90
N ALA A 266 -11.36 20.15 -3.31
CA ALA A 266 -12.11 19.70 -2.14
C ALA A 266 -13.30 18.82 -2.57
N LEU A 267 -13.12 17.50 -2.58
CA LEU A 267 -14.12 16.53 -3.03
C LEU A 267 -14.89 15.92 -1.85
N PRO A 268 -16.19 15.57 -2.01
CA PRO A 268 -16.94 14.79 -1.02
C PRO A 268 -16.33 13.39 -0.80
N ALA A 269 -16.50 12.82 0.40
CA ALA A 269 -15.91 11.54 0.81
C ALA A 269 -16.11 10.41 -0.23
N GLN A 270 -17.34 10.20 -0.69
CA GLN A 270 -17.64 9.17 -1.69
C GLN A 270 -16.87 9.36 -3.00
N LEU A 271 -16.70 10.61 -3.47
CA LEU A 271 -15.96 10.88 -4.70
C LEU A 271 -14.45 10.73 -4.47
N ARG A 272 -13.93 11.12 -3.29
CA ARG A 272 -12.53 10.88 -2.92
C ARG A 272 -12.19 9.39 -2.98
N ASP A 273 -13.01 8.53 -2.38
CA ASP A 273 -12.80 7.07 -2.41
C ASP A 273 -12.84 6.51 -3.84
N GLU A 274 -13.73 7.04 -4.68
CA GLU A 274 -13.80 6.69 -6.10
C GLU A 274 -12.51 7.12 -6.85
N VAL A 275 -11.97 8.31 -6.58
CA VAL A 275 -10.70 8.79 -7.17
C VAL A 275 -9.50 7.97 -6.67
N ILE A 276 -9.42 7.72 -5.36
CA ILE A 276 -8.37 6.90 -4.74
C ILE A 276 -8.36 5.50 -5.37
N GLY A 277 -9.52 4.86 -5.44
CA GLY A 277 -9.68 3.54 -6.07
C GLY A 277 -9.39 3.54 -7.58
N ALA A 278 -9.64 4.65 -8.28
CA ALA A 278 -9.34 4.79 -9.71
C ALA A 278 -7.84 4.99 -9.99
N LEU A 279 -7.15 5.79 -9.17
CA LEU A 279 -5.71 6.07 -9.32
C LEU A 279 -4.84 4.88 -8.90
N ARG A 280 -5.31 4.05 -7.94
CA ARG A 280 -4.61 2.84 -7.48
C ARG A 280 -3.17 3.10 -7.03
N ILE A 281 -2.94 4.17 -6.28
CA ILE A 281 -1.60 4.55 -5.84
C ILE A 281 -1.22 3.72 -4.61
N HIS A 282 -0.05 3.10 -4.60
CA HIS A 282 0.43 2.41 -3.40
C HIS A 282 0.64 3.39 -2.24
N GLY A 283 0.03 3.08 -1.09
CA GLY A 283 0.02 3.95 0.09
C GLY A 283 -0.76 5.25 -0.10
N ASP A 284 -1.58 5.36 -1.16
CA ASP A 284 -2.44 6.49 -1.47
C ASP A 284 -1.72 7.85 -1.37
N ARG A 285 -0.57 8.00 -2.04
CA ARG A 285 0.22 9.25 -1.99
C ARG A 285 0.33 9.97 -3.32
N ILE A 286 0.39 11.29 -3.27
CA ILE A 286 0.60 12.15 -4.44
C ILE A 286 1.71 13.15 -4.16
N ARG A 287 2.48 13.52 -5.19
CA ARG A 287 3.60 14.47 -5.09
C ARG A 287 3.68 15.37 -6.32
N ALA A 288 4.43 16.46 -6.22
CA ALA A 288 4.81 17.26 -7.37
C ALA A 288 5.95 16.59 -8.17
N VAL A 289 6.07 16.89 -9.47
CA VAL A 289 7.14 16.38 -10.36
C VAL A 289 8.52 16.77 -9.84
N ASP A 290 8.62 18.01 -9.39
CA ASP A 290 9.79 18.66 -8.81
C ASP A 290 9.63 18.79 -7.29
N GLY A 291 8.81 17.94 -6.66
CA GLY A 291 8.60 17.98 -5.21
C GLY A 291 9.20 16.77 -4.52
N ILE A 292 9.99 17.00 -3.48
CA ILE A 292 10.53 15.94 -2.61
C ILE A 292 9.41 15.34 -1.73
N GLN A 293 8.40 16.15 -1.39
CA GLN A 293 7.35 15.78 -0.45
C GLN A 293 6.15 15.12 -1.15
N ALA A 294 5.81 13.92 -0.71
CA ALA A 294 4.56 13.25 -1.04
C ALA A 294 3.59 13.39 0.14
N ILE A 295 2.32 13.74 -0.14
CA ILE A 295 1.25 13.80 0.86
C ILE A 295 0.22 12.71 0.60
N SER A 296 -0.64 12.44 1.59
CA SER A 296 -1.80 11.57 1.38
C SER A 296 -2.71 12.15 0.29
N LEU A 297 -3.11 11.30 -0.64
CA LEU A 297 -4.08 11.58 -1.69
C LEU A 297 -5.43 11.95 -1.08
N GLY A 298 -5.84 11.32 0.02
CA GLY A 298 -7.04 11.70 0.76
C GLY A 298 -6.97 13.14 1.26
N SER A 299 -5.83 13.54 1.87
CA SER A 299 -5.60 14.93 2.30
C SER A 299 -5.55 15.89 1.11
N PHE A 300 -4.92 15.52 -0.01
CA PHE A 300 -4.87 16.34 -1.21
C PHE A 300 -6.27 16.58 -1.81
N LEU A 301 -7.06 15.53 -1.99
CA LEU A 301 -8.45 15.59 -2.49
C LEU A 301 -9.44 16.21 -1.48
N SER A 302 -8.93 16.72 -0.37
CA SER A 302 -9.65 17.48 0.64
C SER A 302 -9.33 18.98 0.61
N GLY A 303 -8.62 19.45 -0.42
CA GLY A 303 -8.09 20.82 -0.49
C GLY A 303 -6.68 20.96 0.05
N GLY A 304 -5.94 19.85 0.24
CA GLY A 304 -4.54 19.86 0.65
C GLY A 304 -3.62 20.45 -0.41
N GLU A 305 -2.42 20.84 0.03
CA GLU A 305 -1.47 21.61 -0.75
C GLU A 305 -0.13 20.89 -0.89
N ILE A 306 0.48 20.98 -2.07
CA ILE A 306 1.79 20.41 -2.38
C ILE A 306 2.69 21.53 -2.88
N ALA A 307 3.75 21.80 -2.13
CA ALA A 307 4.76 22.76 -2.51
C ALA A 307 5.56 22.30 -3.74
N MET A 308 5.90 23.24 -4.60
CA MET A 308 6.80 23.04 -5.74
C MET A 308 8.16 23.68 -5.47
N GLU A 309 9.22 23.10 -6.05
CA GLU A 309 10.57 23.66 -5.99
C GLU A 309 10.72 24.90 -6.89
N ARG A 310 10.08 24.89 -8.07
CA ARG A 310 10.19 25.99 -9.04
C ARG A 310 8.88 26.76 -9.17
N MET A 311 8.97 28.09 -9.24
CA MET A 311 7.83 28.94 -9.58
C MET A 311 7.51 28.98 -11.08
N LEU A 312 8.53 28.93 -11.93
CA LEU A 312 8.40 29.00 -13.38
C LEU A 312 9.46 28.13 -14.07
N PRO A 313 9.18 27.64 -15.28
CA PRO A 313 7.88 27.66 -15.96
C PRO A 313 6.85 26.75 -15.26
N PHE A 314 5.56 27.04 -15.40
CA PHE A 314 4.51 26.16 -14.89
C PHE A 314 4.57 24.82 -15.63
N PRO A 315 4.74 23.68 -14.94
CA PRO A 315 4.77 22.39 -15.62
C PRO A 315 3.40 22.05 -16.21
N LEU A 316 3.38 21.37 -17.36
CA LEU A 316 2.14 20.90 -17.99
C LEU A 316 1.45 19.78 -17.20
N SER A 317 2.21 18.99 -16.44
CA SER A 317 1.68 17.90 -15.63
C SER A 317 2.46 17.82 -14.33
N PRO A 318 2.26 18.78 -13.41
CA PRO A 318 3.07 18.92 -12.21
C PRO A 318 2.75 17.86 -11.15
N LEU A 319 1.62 17.14 -11.22
CA LEU A 319 1.29 16.08 -10.26
C LEU A 319 1.75 14.71 -10.74
N ARG A 320 2.25 13.90 -9.81
CA ARG A 320 2.67 12.51 -10.02
C ARG A 320 2.19 11.63 -8.89
N ARG A 321 1.97 10.36 -9.21
CA ARG A 321 1.75 9.32 -8.21
C ARG A 321 3.00 9.19 -7.31
N GLY A 322 2.79 8.99 -6.01
CA GLY A 322 3.90 8.82 -5.07
C GLY A 322 4.72 7.55 -5.30
N ASP A 323 4.11 6.50 -5.87
CA ASP A 323 4.77 5.21 -6.18
C ASP A 323 5.56 5.20 -7.51
N ALA A 324 5.42 6.27 -8.31
CA ALA A 324 6.19 6.60 -9.51
C ALA A 324 6.44 5.43 -10.49
N LEU A 325 5.51 4.48 -10.62
CA LEU A 325 5.43 3.70 -11.84
C LEU A 325 4.58 4.52 -12.79
N ASP A 326 5.21 5.12 -13.80
CA ASP A 326 4.51 5.48 -15.03
C ASP A 326 4.01 4.16 -15.63
N VAL A 327 2.81 3.74 -15.22
CA VAL A 327 2.11 2.67 -15.90
C VAL A 327 1.45 3.33 -17.09
N ASP A 328 2.15 3.27 -18.22
CA ASP A 328 1.65 3.73 -19.51
C ASP A 328 0.31 3.02 -19.80
N GLU A 329 -0.74 3.84 -19.90
CA GLU A 329 -2.05 3.59 -20.49
C GLU A 329 -3.11 2.98 -19.56
N GLY A 330 -4.16 3.77 -19.28
CA GLY A 330 -5.39 3.26 -18.68
C GLY A 330 -6.26 4.33 -18.00
N ALA A 331 -7.25 3.85 -17.24
CA ALA A 331 -8.17 4.71 -16.49
C ALA A 331 -7.48 5.50 -15.35
N ALA A 332 -6.36 4.99 -14.81
CA ALA A 332 -5.57 5.69 -13.79
C ALA A 332 -4.90 6.95 -14.37
N ASP A 333 -4.32 6.85 -15.57
CA ASP A 333 -3.73 7.99 -16.28
C ASP A 333 -4.78 9.04 -16.64
N ALA A 334 -5.93 8.61 -17.19
CA ALA A 334 -7.03 9.52 -17.49
C ALA A 334 -7.57 10.23 -16.23
N THR A 335 -7.54 9.55 -15.07
CA THR A 335 -7.94 10.17 -13.79
C THR A 335 -6.87 11.13 -13.28
N MET A 336 -5.59 10.78 -13.42
CA MET A 336 -4.46 11.63 -13.05
C MET A 336 -4.39 12.89 -13.92
N GLU A 337 -4.63 12.75 -15.23
CA GLU A 337 -4.70 13.86 -16.20
C GLU A 337 -5.80 14.85 -15.82
N ARG A 338 -6.97 14.36 -15.40
CA ARG A 338 -8.09 15.21 -14.92
C ARG A 338 -7.78 15.98 -13.64
N LEU A 339 -6.88 15.47 -12.80
CA LEU A 339 -6.44 16.16 -11.59
C LEU A 339 -5.36 17.20 -11.85
N GLN A 340 -4.67 17.17 -13.00
CA GLN A 340 -3.61 18.13 -13.30
C GLN A 340 -4.16 19.57 -13.32
N PRO A 341 -3.47 20.54 -12.72
CA PRO A 341 -3.86 21.94 -12.83
C PRO A 341 -3.60 22.48 -14.23
N PHE A 342 -4.43 23.44 -14.67
CA PHE A 342 -4.19 24.18 -15.90
C PHE A 342 -3.16 25.31 -15.69
N GLU A 343 -2.46 25.68 -16.76
CA GLU A 343 -1.52 26.80 -16.75
C GLU A 343 -2.24 28.14 -16.48
N PRO A 344 -1.86 28.89 -15.43
CA PRO A 344 -2.54 30.12 -15.05
C PRO A 344 -1.82 31.37 -15.58
N GLU A 345 -2.60 32.39 -15.99
CA GLU A 345 -2.09 33.75 -16.24
C GLU A 345 -2.42 34.71 -15.07
N PHE A 346 -3.52 34.44 -14.35
CA PHE A 346 -4.07 35.32 -13.31
C PHE A 346 -4.32 34.57 -12.00
N PHE A 347 -4.08 35.25 -10.89
CA PHE A 347 -4.30 34.75 -9.53
C PHE A 347 -5.10 35.77 -8.73
N THR A 348 -6.15 35.36 -8.03
CA THR A 348 -6.90 36.26 -7.13
C THR A 348 -6.40 36.09 -5.70
N VAL A 349 -6.05 37.21 -5.05
CA VAL A 349 -5.58 37.24 -3.66
C VAL A 349 -6.72 36.85 -2.72
N GLU A 350 -6.47 35.88 -1.86
CA GLU A 350 -7.42 35.44 -0.85
C GLU A 350 -7.62 36.51 0.25
N PRO A 351 -8.74 36.51 0.99
CA PRO A 351 -9.03 37.51 2.01
C PRO A 351 -7.99 37.60 3.14
N ASN A 352 -7.21 36.53 3.36
CA ASN A 352 -6.12 36.51 4.34
C ASN A 352 -4.90 37.33 3.88
N GLY A 353 -4.79 37.66 2.59
CA GLY A 353 -3.63 38.34 1.98
C GLY A 353 -2.36 37.49 1.93
N LEU A 354 -2.43 36.22 2.35
CA LEU A 354 -1.29 35.32 2.45
C LEU A 354 -1.12 34.42 1.23
N THR A 355 -2.19 34.19 0.48
CA THR A 355 -2.13 33.36 -0.73
C THR A 355 -2.93 34.00 -1.87
N ALA A 356 -2.59 33.64 -3.10
CA ALA A 356 -3.36 33.97 -4.29
C ALA A 356 -3.62 32.72 -5.13
N GLN A 357 -4.87 32.47 -5.50
CA GLN A 357 -5.29 31.26 -6.21
C GLN A 357 -5.50 31.53 -7.70
N ALA A 358 -5.09 30.59 -8.55
CA ALA A 358 -5.31 30.66 -9.99
C ALA A 358 -6.80 30.83 -10.33
N VAL A 359 -7.07 31.75 -11.25
CA VAL A 359 -8.40 32.04 -11.81
C VAL A 359 -8.34 32.05 -13.34
N PHE A 360 -9.43 31.61 -13.96
CA PHE A 360 -9.50 31.42 -15.41
C PHE A 360 -10.59 32.29 -16.05
N PRO A 361 -10.49 32.57 -17.37
CA PRO A 361 -11.59 33.17 -18.13
C PRO A 361 -12.90 32.40 -17.89
N ASP A 362 -14.04 33.10 -17.89
CA ASP A 362 -15.37 32.61 -17.50
C ASP A 362 -15.65 32.51 -15.99
N GLU A 363 -14.64 32.64 -15.12
CA GLU A 363 -14.87 32.75 -13.68
C GLU A 363 -15.34 34.15 -13.27
N LYS A 364 -16.21 34.20 -12.25
CA LYS A 364 -16.75 35.45 -11.71
C LYS A 364 -15.87 35.97 -10.58
N LEU A 365 -15.22 37.11 -10.82
CA LEU A 365 -14.39 37.80 -9.83
C LEU A 365 -15.24 38.67 -8.91
N GLN A 366 -14.91 38.65 -7.61
CA GLN A 366 -15.57 39.50 -6.62
C GLN A 366 -15.10 40.96 -6.74
N PRO A 367 -15.96 41.93 -6.43
CA PRO A 367 -15.59 43.35 -6.44
C PRO A 367 -14.67 43.66 -5.25
N ASN A 368 -13.74 44.60 -5.42
CA ASN A 368 -12.67 44.96 -4.48
C ASN A 368 -11.72 43.80 -4.12
N SER A 369 -11.38 42.97 -5.11
CA SER A 369 -10.38 41.90 -4.99
C SER A 369 -9.11 42.30 -5.74
N SER A 370 -7.96 41.98 -5.16
CA SER A 370 -6.67 42.13 -5.84
C SER A 370 -6.39 40.90 -6.70
N VAL A 371 -5.99 41.13 -7.94
CA VAL A 371 -5.65 40.09 -8.92
C VAL A 371 -4.21 40.28 -9.37
N ILE A 372 -3.40 39.25 -9.23
CA ILE A 372 -2.00 39.20 -9.68
C ILE A 372 -1.97 38.56 -11.07
N GLN A 373 -1.55 39.31 -12.08
CA GLN A 373 -1.19 38.78 -13.39
C GLN A 373 0.29 38.38 -13.37
N CYS A 374 0.58 37.15 -13.79
CA CYS A 374 1.95 36.67 -13.97
C CYS A 374 2.37 36.87 -15.43
N ILE A 375 3.49 37.57 -15.64
CA ILE A 375 4.06 37.86 -16.96
C ILE A 375 5.44 37.18 -16.99
N GLY A 376 5.55 36.10 -17.77
CA GLY A 376 6.84 35.43 -17.96
C GLY A 376 7.71 36.21 -18.95
N VAL A 377 8.87 36.69 -18.51
CA VAL A 377 9.90 37.28 -19.37
C VAL A 377 11.24 36.59 -19.07
N ASP A 378 11.81 35.90 -20.06
CA ASP A 378 13.13 35.27 -19.98
C ASP A 378 13.39 34.37 -18.75
N GLY A 379 12.35 33.67 -18.27
CA GLY A 379 12.45 32.78 -17.11
C GLY A 379 12.31 33.47 -15.74
N ASN A 380 12.16 34.79 -15.70
CA ASN A 380 11.84 35.55 -14.48
C ASN A 380 10.33 35.84 -14.40
N LEU A 381 9.80 35.77 -13.17
CA LEU A 381 8.41 36.12 -12.87
C LEU A 381 8.29 37.63 -12.68
N GLU A 382 7.75 38.35 -13.65
CA GLU A 382 7.22 39.70 -13.42
C GLU A 382 5.74 39.60 -13.04
N THR A 383 5.33 40.35 -12.01
CA THR A 383 3.93 40.39 -11.60
C THR A 383 3.34 41.78 -11.79
N ARG A 384 2.07 41.80 -12.19
CA ARG A 384 1.27 43.02 -12.25
C ARG A 384 0.05 42.86 -11.36
N ILE A 385 -0.13 43.78 -10.42
CA ILE A 385 -1.33 43.80 -9.56
C ILE A 385 -2.40 44.63 -10.26
N LEU A 386 -3.60 44.06 -10.34
CA LEU A 386 -4.83 44.64 -10.88
C LEU A 386 -5.87 44.67 -9.76
N ASP A 387 -6.70 45.71 -9.71
CA ASP A 387 -7.74 45.83 -8.68
C ASP A 387 -9.14 45.85 -9.30
N THR A 388 -10.03 44.97 -8.85
CA THR A 388 -11.44 44.96 -9.30
C THR A 388 -12.26 46.13 -8.74
N SER A 389 -11.65 47.07 -8.01
CA SER A 389 -12.20 48.38 -7.67
C SER A 389 -11.87 49.47 -8.71
N SER A 390 -10.86 49.26 -9.56
CA SER A 390 -10.37 50.23 -10.54
C SER A 390 -11.09 50.08 -11.90
N PRO A 391 -11.74 51.13 -12.43
CA PRO A 391 -12.47 51.05 -13.70
C PRO A 391 -11.61 50.60 -14.89
N SER A 392 -10.33 51.02 -14.94
CA SER A 392 -9.41 50.63 -16.03
C SER A 392 -9.04 49.16 -15.98
N ASP A 393 -8.86 48.62 -14.77
CA ASP A 393 -8.46 47.23 -14.55
C ASP A 393 -9.65 46.29 -14.75
N ILE A 394 -10.86 46.72 -14.34
CA ILE A 394 -12.12 46.03 -14.64
C ILE A 394 -12.29 45.87 -16.16
N GLU A 395 -12.07 46.94 -16.93
CA GLU A 395 -12.17 46.88 -18.39
C GLU A 395 -11.12 45.94 -19.00
N PHE A 396 -9.89 45.95 -18.48
CA PHE A 396 -8.84 45.04 -18.90
C PHE A 396 -9.19 43.56 -18.62
N LEU A 397 -9.64 43.25 -17.41
CA LEU A 397 -10.05 41.89 -17.01
C LEU A 397 -11.26 41.41 -17.82
N ARG A 398 -12.25 42.27 -18.10
CA ARG A 398 -13.40 41.94 -18.97
C ARG A 398 -12.97 41.62 -20.39
N ARG A 399 -12.01 42.36 -20.95
CA ARG A 399 -11.44 42.06 -22.29
C ARG A 399 -10.71 40.72 -22.33
N ARG A 400 -10.23 40.24 -21.19
CA ARG A 400 -9.61 38.92 -21.02
C ARG A 400 -10.60 37.80 -20.67
N GLY A 401 -11.91 38.08 -20.66
CA GLY A 401 -12.96 37.07 -20.48
C GLY A 401 -13.45 36.88 -19.04
N PHE A 402 -13.03 37.73 -18.09
CA PHE A 402 -13.53 37.65 -16.71
C PHE A 402 -14.90 38.33 -16.56
N LEU A 403 -15.78 37.70 -15.77
CA LEU A 403 -17.03 38.31 -15.33
C LEU A 403 -16.81 39.02 -14.00
N ILE A 404 -17.01 40.34 -13.94
CA ILE A 404 -16.87 41.11 -12.70
C ILE A 404 -18.26 41.49 -12.21
N ALA A 405 -18.58 41.15 -10.95
CA ALA A 405 -19.87 41.49 -10.37
C ALA A 405 -20.12 43.01 -10.36
N ASP A 406 -21.33 43.42 -10.75
CA ASP A 406 -21.63 44.83 -11.05
C ASP A 406 -21.65 45.77 -9.83
N ARG A 407 -21.75 45.24 -8.60
CA ARG A 407 -21.78 46.02 -7.34
C ARG A 407 -21.20 45.25 -6.16
N VAL A 408 -20.63 45.99 -5.21
CA VAL A 408 -20.26 45.47 -3.88
C VAL A 408 -21.54 45.04 -3.15
N PRO A 409 -21.69 43.77 -2.77
CA PRO A 409 -22.88 43.33 -2.03
C PRO A 409 -22.96 44.07 -0.69
N THR A 410 -24.17 44.54 -0.35
CA THR A 410 -24.50 45.14 0.96
C THR A 410 -24.46 44.09 2.07
N LEU A 411 -24.85 42.85 1.74
CA LEU A 411 -24.73 41.68 2.59
C LEU A 411 -23.28 41.16 2.59
N GLN A 412 -22.74 40.81 3.77
CA GLN A 412 -21.44 40.17 3.92
C GLN A 412 -21.57 38.84 4.62
N LEU A 413 -20.85 37.84 4.14
CA LEU A 413 -20.77 36.51 4.74
C LEU A 413 -19.36 36.25 5.25
N ILE A 414 -19.26 35.74 6.48
CA ILE A 414 -18.03 35.25 7.08
C ILE A 414 -18.32 33.88 7.68
N GLY A 415 -17.49 32.90 7.41
CA GLY A 415 -17.54 31.58 8.04
C GLY A 415 -16.15 30.99 8.02
N LEU A 416 -16.03 29.70 8.32
CA LEU A 416 -14.80 28.97 8.03
C LEU A 416 -14.80 28.64 6.53
N PRO A 417 -14.01 29.33 5.69
CA PRO A 417 -14.06 29.12 4.25
C PRO A 417 -13.48 27.74 3.91
N ALA A 418 -14.03 27.12 2.88
CA ALA A 418 -13.38 25.98 2.25
C ALA A 418 -12.10 26.46 1.54
N PRO A 419 -11.04 25.63 1.48
CA PRO A 419 -9.82 25.98 0.75
C PRO A 419 -10.13 26.42 -0.69
N GLY A 420 -9.65 27.61 -1.08
CA GLY A 420 -9.75 28.10 -2.46
C GLY A 420 -11.15 28.48 -2.95
N SER A 421 -12.05 28.89 -2.06
CA SER A 421 -13.33 29.47 -2.44
C SER A 421 -13.81 30.49 -1.41
N SER A 422 -14.13 31.70 -1.86
CA SER A 422 -14.69 32.76 -1.01
C SER A 422 -16.16 32.53 -0.63
N ASN A 423 -16.88 31.67 -1.36
CA ASN A 423 -18.33 31.46 -1.23
C ASN A 423 -18.70 30.03 -0.79
N ARG A 424 -17.72 29.25 -0.31
CA ARG A 424 -17.93 27.91 0.24
C ARG A 424 -17.53 27.91 1.70
N PHE A 425 -18.38 27.38 2.57
CA PHE A 425 -18.13 27.34 4.01
C PHE A 425 -18.22 25.90 4.53
N LEU A 426 -17.33 25.55 5.46
CA LEU A 426 -17.26 24.21 6.03
C LEU A 426 -18.37 23.96 7.05
N GLY A 427 -18.97 22.80 6.95
CA GLY A 427 -19.99 22.28 7.86
C GLY A 427 -19.48 22.15 9.29
N GLY A 428 -20.38 22.40 10.25
CA GLY A 428 -20.05 22.43 11.69
C GLY A 428 -19.70 23.82 12.22
N PHE A 429 -19.44 24.80 11.34
CA PHE A 429 -19.21 26.19 11.69
C PHE A 429 -20.36 27.08 11.18
N PRO A 430 -20.90 28.00 12.00
CA PRO A 430 -21.96 28.89 11.52
C PRO A 430 -21.44 29.85 10.44
N VAL A 431 -22.26 30.14 9.44
CA VAL A 431 -22.02 31.22 8.48
C VAL A 431 -22.64 32.49 9.04
N LEU A 432 -21.82 33.49 9.31
CA LEU A 432 -22.22 34.78 9.85
C LEU A 432 -22.61 35.72 8.70
N ALA A 433 -23.83 36.23 8.73
CA ALA A 433 -24.33 37.22 7.78
C ALA A 433 -24.50 38.59 8.45
N THR A 434 -24.06 39.67 7.81
CA THR A 434 -24.34 41.04 8.25
C THR A 434 -24.64 41.96 7.07
N HIS A 435 -25.23 43.11 7.34
CA HIS A 435 -25.51 44.15 6.35
C HIS A 435 -24.60 45.36 6.61
N ARG A 436 -23.84 45.80 5.59
CA ARG A 436 -22.95 46.97 5.71
C ARG A 436 -23.75 48.24 6.02
N GLY A 437 -23.45 48.87 7.15
CA GLY A 437 -23.90 50.23 7.49
C GLY A 437 -25.31 50.36 8.07
N VAL A 438 -26.00 49.26 8.44
CA VAL A 438 -27.34 49.28 9.07
C VAL A 438 -27.40 48.22 10.18
N ALA A 439 -28.12 48.50 11.27
CA ALA A 439 -28.42 47.50 12.31
C ALA A 439 -29.34 46.40 11.74
N ILE A 440 -29.06 45.13 12.07
CA ILE A 440 -29.64 43.93 11.41
C ILE A 440 -31.16 44.02 11.21
N THR A 441 -31.59 44.04 9.94
CA THR A 441 -32.89 43.54 9.48
C THR A 441 -32.86 42.01 9.43
N GLU A 442 -34.01 41.34 9.62
CA GLU A 442 -34.09 39.88 9.50
C GLU A 442 -33.48 39.41 8.17
N VAL A 443 -32.67 38.34 8.22
CA VAL A 443 -32.05 37.72 7.03
C VAL A 443 -32.88 36.49 6.67
N LEU A 444 -33.20 36.33 5.39
CA LEU A 444 -33.81 35.13 4.84
C LEU A 444 -32.71 34.16 4.39
N LEU A 445 -32.92 32.87 4.67
CA LEU A 445 -32.15 31.74 4.19
C LEU A 445 -33.11 30.82 3.42
N ASP A 446 -32.86 30.61 2.14
CA ASP A 446 -33.71 29.84 1.22
C ASP A 446 -35.18 30.29 1.25
N GLY A 447 -35.41 31.61 1.34
CA GLY A 447 -36.73 32.23 1.38
C GLY A 447 -37.45 32.17 2.73
N SER A 448 -36.83 31.60 3.77
CA SER A 448 -37.38 31.53 5.14
C SER A 448 -36.59 32.42 6.10
N ILE A 449 -37.27 33.04 7.09
CA ILE A 449 -36.57 33.83 8.12
C ILE A 449 -35.54 32.94 8.82
N ALA A 450 -34.27 33.33 8.73
CA ALA A 450 -33.18 32.56 9.28
C ALA A 450 -33.29 32.50 10.81
N SER A 451 -33.46 31.30 11.33
CA SER A 451 -33.35 31.01 12.76
C SER A 451 -31.86 31.02 13.15
N GLY A 452 -31.52 31.72 14.23
CA GLY A 452 -30.12 31.87 14.63
C GLY A 452 -29.89 32.98 15.63
N GLU A 453 -28.85 32.82 16.43
CA GLU A 453 -28.38 33.82 17.39
C GLU A 453 -27.76 35.02 16.67
N VAL A 454 -27.82 36.20 17.31
CA VAL A 454 -27.11 37.40 16.86
C VAL A 454 -25.84 37.54 17.69
N LEU A 455 -24.70 37.64 17.03
CA LEU A 455 -23.38 37.76 17.63
C LEU A 455 -22.81 39.15 17.33
N SER A 456 -22.38 39.89 18.36
CA SER A 456 -21.72 41.19 18.15
C SER A 456 -20.21 41.00 18.14
N ILE A 457 -19.57 41.28 17.00
CA ILE A 457 -18.13 41.13 16.79
C ILE A 457 -17.57 42.49 16.37
N ARG A 458 -16.65 43.05 17.17
CA ARG A 458 -16.04 44.37 16.94
C ARG A 458 -17.07 45.51 16.72
N GLY A 459 -18.21 45.44 17.38
CA GLY A 459 -19.28 46.44 17.28
C GLY A 459 -20.17 46.31 16.03
N VAL A 460 -20.03 45.22 15.27
CA VAL A 460 -20.92 44.85 14.17
C VAL A 460 -21.74 43.64 14.60
N ASP A 461 -23.05 43.70 14.42
CA ASP A 461 -23.93 42.57 14.71
C ASP A 461 -23.96 41.62 13.51
N TRP A 462 -23.87 40.32 13.79
CA TRP A 462 -23.88 39.23 12.82
C TRP A 462 -24.98 38.22 13.13
N LYS A 463 -25.75 37.82 12.12
CA LYS A 463 -26.71 36.72 12.22
C LYS A 463 -26.01 35.40 11.94
N ALA A 464 -26.03 34.45 12.88
CA ALA A 464 -25.44 33.13 12.70
C ALA A 464 -26.40 32.18 11.97
N LEU A 465 -26.05 31.77 10.76
CA LEU A 465 -26.77 30.82 9.91
C LEU A 465 -26.17 29.41 10.08
N ARG A 466 -27.03 28.39 10.23
CA ARG A 466 -26.64 26.96 10.27
C ARG A 466 -27.48 26.16 9.26
N PRO A 467 -27.23 26.33 7.94
CA PRO A 467 -27.93 25.56 6.91
C PRO A 467 -27.56 24.07 6.94
N ASP A 468 -28.35 23.25 6.24
CA ASP A 468 -27.97 21.88 5.89
C ASP A 468 -26.84 21.89 4.84
N ILE A 469 -26.22 20.74 4.55
CA ILE A 469 -25.19 20.66 3.50
C ILE A 469 -25.85 20.88 2.13
N GLY A 470 -25.37 21.84 1.35
CA GLY A 470 -25.93 22.16 0.05
C GLY A 470 -25.65 23.59 -0.42
N ARG A 471 -26.31 23.99 -1.50
CA ARG A 471 -26.30 25.37 -2.00
C ARG A 471 -27.45 26.12 -1.35
N HIS A 472 -27.14 27.30 -0.83
CA HIS A 472 -28.07 28.15 -0.11
C HIS A 472 -28.07 29.55 -0.71
N LEU A 473 -29.25 30.16 -0.66
CA LEU A 473 -29.47 31.55 -1.02
C LEU A 473 -29.77 32.35 0.24
N THR A 474 -29.06 33.46 0.43
CA THR A 474 -29.37 34.40 1.50
C THR A 474 -29.69 35.79 0.96
N GLU A 475 -30.72 36.40 1.52
CA GLU A 475 -31.21 37.71 1.12
C GLU A 475 -31.75 38.48 2.34
N PRO A 476 -31.71 39.81 2.35
CA PRO A 476 -32.31 40.60 3.43
C PRO A 476 -33.85 40.57 3.32
N ALA A 477 -34.56 40.56 4.46
CA ALA A 477 -36.02 40.43 4.50
C ALA A 477 -36.78 41.64 3.90
N ASP A 478 -36.10 42.75 3.65
CA ASP A 478 -36.66 43.93 2.96
C ASP A 478 -36.72 43.78 1.43
N GLY A 479 -36.31 42.63 0.88
CA GLY A 479 -36.83 42.11 -0.40
C GLY A 479 -36.28 42.77 -1.66
N ARG A 480 -35.04 43.27 -1.65
CA ARG A 480 -34.38 43.76 -2.86
C ARG A 480 -33.67 42.61 -3.59
N GLU A 481 -34.21 42.15 -4.72
CA GLU A 481 -33.62 41.05 -5.53
C GLU A 481 -32.13 41.23 -5.88
N LEU A 482 -31.65 42.47 -5.87
CA LEU A 482 -30.27 42.86 -6.16
C LEU A 482 -29.29 42.59 -5.00
N GLU A 483 -29.76 42.09 -3.85
CA GLU A 483 -28.97 41.87 -2.63
C GLU A 483 -28.86 40.39 -2.23
N ARG A 484 -29.14 39.48 -3.17
CA ARG A 484 -29.04 38.03 -3.03
C ARG A 484 -27.59 37.56 -3.08
N LEU A 485 -27.17 36.75 -2.10
CA LEU A 485 -25.88 36.05 -2.11
C LEU A 485 -26.10 34.54 -2.11
N GLU A 486 -25.49 33.86 -3.08
CA GLU A 486 -25.39 32.40 -3.11
C GLU A 486 -24.10 31.96 -2.42
N PHE A 487 -24.22 30.98 -1.54
CA PHE A 487 -23.09 30.30 -0.92
C PHE A 487 -23.37 28.79 -0.83
N GLU A 488 -22.32 28.01 -0.69
CA GLU A 488 -22.41 26.56 -0.58
C GLU A 488 -21.84 26.11 0.76
N TYR A 489 -22.65 25.38 1.53
CA TYR A 489 -22.28 24.82 2.82
C TYR A 489 -21.89 23.36 2.59
N ILE A 490 -20.60 23.05 2.75
CA ILE A 490 -20.05 21.75 2.37
C ILE A 490 -19.72 20.92 3.60
N GLU A 491 -19.77 19.60 3.49
CA GLU A 491 -19.27 18.72 4.54
C GLU A 491 -17.77 19.01 4.78
N PRO A 492 -17.32 19.15 6.05
CA PRO A 492 -15.90 19.27 6.30
C PRO A 492 -15.17 18.05 5.74
N PRO A 493 -13.97 18.23 5.17
CA PRO A 493 -13.23 17.10 4.66
C PRO A 493 -12.98 16.09 5.79
N ASP A 494 -13.38 14.85 5.56
CA ASP A 494 -13.10 13.73 6.47
C ASP A 494 -11.63 13.36 6.30
N VAL A 495 -10.76 14.14 6.96
CA VAL A 495 -9.33 13.88 7.10
C VAL A 495 -9.16 13.18 8.45
N GLU A 496 -8.46 12.04 8.48
CA GLU A 496 -8.22 11.36 9.74
C GLU A 496 -7.56 12.33 10.73
N PRO A 497 -8.17 12.58 11.90
CA PRO A 497 -7.58 13.45 12.89
C PRO A 497 -6.27 12.84 13.39
N ALA A 498 -5.39 13.69 13.92
CA ALA A 498 -4.20 13.18 14.57
C ALA A 498 -4.60 12.20 15.69
N ALA A 499 -3.99 11.02 15.71
CA ALA A 499 -4.33 9.97 16.65
C ALA A 499 -3.09 9.24 17.13
N VAL A 500 -3.17 8.73 18.36
CA VAL A 500 -2.17 7.82 18.90
C VAL A 500 -2.84 6.47 19.11
N LYS A 501 -2.23 5.42 18.58
CA LYS A 501 -2.64 4.02 18.72
C LYS A 501 -1.47 3.21 19.26
N VAL A 502 -1.76 2.16 20.02
CA VAL A 502 -0.76 1.22 20.54
C VAL A 502 -0.99 -0.13 19.88
N PHE A 503 0.09 -0.77 19.47
CA PHE A 503 0.07 -2.11 18.90
C PHE A 503 0.97 -3.05 19.72
N PRO A 504 0.54 -4.31 19.94
CA PRO A 504 -0.77 -4.87 19.57
C PRO A 504 -1.95 -4.20 20.30
N THR A 505 -3.16 -4.24 19.74
CA THR A 505 -4.34 -3.52 20.29
C THR A 505 -4.65 -3.89 21.75
N ASN A 506 -4.32 -5.13 22.13
CA ASN A 506 -4.44 -5.65 23.49
C ASN A 506 -3.08 -5.72 24.21
N ALA A 507 -2.21 -4.73 23.98
CA ALA A 507 -0.89 -4.69 24.57
C ALA A 507 -0.93 -4.81 26.11
N ASN A 508 -0.05 -5.64 26.63
CA ASN A 508 0.15 -5.87 28.06
C ASN A 508 1.56 -5.41 28.48
N VAL A 509 1.85 -5.52 29.78
CA VAL A 509 3.15 -5.10 30.34
C VAL A 509 4.32 -5.88 29.73
N SER A 510 4.14 -7.16 29.38
CA SER A 510 5.18 -7.97 28.72
C SER A 510 5.54 -7.44 27.34
N ASP A 511 4.56 -6.96 26.57
CA ASP A 511 4.83 -6.39 25.24
C ASP A 511 5.71 -5.13 25.34
N LEU A 512 5.54 -4.32 26.40
CA LEU A 512 6.43 -3.18 26.69
C LEU A 512 7.84 -3.63 27.07
N GLU A 513 7.97 -4.56 28.03
CA GLU A 513 9.26 -5.03 28.54
C GLU A 513 10.08 -5.81 27.50
N ALA A 514 9.41 -6.60 26.66
CA ALA A 514 10.04 -7.36 25.59
C ALA A 514 10.37 -6.50 24.35
N GLY A 515 9.96 -5.24 24.32
CA GLY A 515 10.19 -4.32 23.21
C GLY A 515 9.28 -4.53 22.00
N TYR A 516 8.17 -5.24 22.16
CA TYR A 516 7.17 -5.49 21.09
C TYR A 516 6.09 -4.41 21.01
N LEU A 517 6.06 -3.48 21.96
CA LEU A 517 5.10 -2.38 21.97
C LEU A 517 5.45 -1.36 20.89
N GLU A 518 4.50 -1.09 19.99
CA GLU A 518 4.57 0.02 19.05
C GLU A 518 3.58 1.11 19.43
N ILE A 519 4.01 2.37 19.35
CA ILE A 519 3.14 3.54 19.45
C ILE A 519 3.09 4.20 18.08
N ARG A 520 1.94 4.13 17.40
CA ARG A 520 1.70 4.77 16.11
C ARG A 520 1.02 6.11 16.30
N ILE A 521 1.59 7.15 15.71
CA ILE A 521 1.13 8.52 15.78
C ILE A 521 0.80 8.96 14.36
N THR A 522 -0.49 9.09 14.07
CA THR A 522 -0.98 9.61 12.79
C THR A 522 -1.20 11.11 12.89
N ALA A 523 -0.98 11.82 11.79
CA ALA A 523 -1.26 13.24 11.65
C ALA A 523 -1.73 13.51 10.21
N PRO A 524 -2.65 14.47 10.00
CA PRO A 524 -3.19 14.79 8.68
C PRO A 524 -2.17 15.47 7.75
N LEU A 525 -1.13 16.07 8.35
CA LEU A 525 -0.02 16.76 7.68
C LEU A 525 1.30 16.22 8.22
N ALA A 526 2.33 16.30 7.40
CA ALA A 526 3.67 16.00 7.84
C ALA A 526 4.18 17.12 8.76
N LEU A 527 4.62 16.77 9.97
CA LEU A 527 5.12 17.73 10.96
C LEU A 527 6.52 17.32 11.37
N GLU A 528 7.47 18.25 11.33
CA GLU A 528 8.88 17.98 11.63
C GLU A 528 9.25 18.38 13.07
N ALA A 529 10.25 17.70 13.62
CA ALA A 529 10.83 17.95 14.94
C ALA A 529 9.79 18.07 16.07
N VAL A 530 8.87 17.12 16.16
CA VAL A 530 7.73 17.16 17.09
C VAL A 530 8.14 16.63 18.48
N PRO A 531 8.06 17.44 19.55
CA PRO A 531 8.37 16.99 20.89
C PRO A 531 7.34 15.97 21.40
N ILE A 532 7.82 14.89 22.02
CA ILE A 532 7.00 13.86 22.63
C ILE A 532 7.39 13.61 24.08
N ARG A 533 6.39 13.36 24.92
CA ARG A 533 6.54 12.93 26.30
C ARG A 533 5.75 11.65 26.56
N LEU A 534 6.45 10.61 26.99
CA LEU A 534 5.88 9.34 27.43
C LEU A 534 5.92 9.26 28.95
N ARG A 535 4.81 8.84 29.57
CA ARG A 535 4.73 8.62 31.02
C ARG A 535 4.14 7.25 31.31
N ALA A 536 4.83 6.42 32.09
CA ALA A 536 4.30 5.16 32.60
C ALA A 536 4.05 5.29 34.11
N ILE A 537 2.81 5.02 34.53
CA ILE A 537 2.37 5.13 35.91
C ILE A 537 1.96 3.74 36.38
N SER A 538 2.65 3.23 37.40
CA SER A 538 2.25 2.00 38.08
C SER A 538 1.12 2.27 39.10
N PRO A 539 0.27 1.27 39.41
CA PRO A 539 -0.73 1.38 40.47
C PRO A 539 -0.14 1.71 41.84
N ASN A 540 1.14 1.37 42.05
CA ASN A 540 1.89 1.64 43.28
C ASN A 540 2.40 3.10 43.37
N GLY A 541 2.08 3.95 42.38
CA GLY A 541 2.43 5.38 42.36
C GLY A 541 3.77 5.73 41.71
N THR A 542 4.60 4.73 41.38
CA THR A 542 5.86 4.96 40.65
C THR A 542 5.56 5.50 39.26
N THR A 543 6.10 6.69 38.96
CA THR A 543 5.94 7.37 37.67
C THR A 543 7.29 7.46 36.98
N VAL A 544 7.34 6.91 35.78
CA VAL A 544 8.50 6.90 34.88
C VAL A 544 8.20 7.84 33.72
N VAL A 545 9.13 8.74 33.40
CA VAL A 545 8.94 9.75 32.35
C VAL A 545 10.10 9.72 31.37
N SER A 546 9.77 9.71 30.09
CA SER A 546 10.72 9.84 28.99
C SER A 546 10.28 10.96 28.05
N GLN A 547 11.25 11.68 27.51
CA GLN A 547 11.04 12.79 26.58
C GLN A 547 11.97 12.59 25.39
N GLY A 548 11.50 12.98 24.21
CA GLY A 548 12.28 12.93 22.98
C GLY A 548 11.66 13.82 21.91
N VAL A 549 12.26 13.78 20.73
CA VAL A 549 11.77 14.49 19.54
C VAL A 549 11.57 13.45 18.44
N ILE A 550 10.43 13.52 17.77
CA ILE A 550 10.16 12.74 16.57
C ILE A 550 10.55 13.59 15.37
N GLU A 551 11.43 13.07 14.52
CA GLU A 551 11.94 13.78 13.35
C GLU A 551 10.81 14.24 12.43
N ARG A 552 9.84 13.35 12.16
CA ARG A 552 8.69 13.64 11.30
C ARG A 552 7.47 12.81 11.67
N LEU A 553 6.29 13.42 11.78
CA LEU A 553 4.99 12.75 11.83
C LEU A 553 4.38 12.63 10.43
N PRO A 554 3.51 11.64 10.14
CA PRO A 554 3.18 10.46 10.95
C PRO A 554 4.39 9.57 11.28
N ALA A 555 4.40 8.96 12.47
CA ALA A 555 5.52 8.13 12.91
C ALA A 555 5.08 6.88 13.68
N THR A 556 5.94 5.87 13.68
CA THR A 556 5.84 4.70 14.58
C THR A 556 7.03 4.68 15.51
N ILE A 557 6.77 4.67 16.81
CA ILE A 557 7.77 4.52 17.86
C ILE A 557 7.76 3.05 18.29
N THR A 558 8.84 2.33 18.01
CA THR A 558 8.99 0.92 18.39
C THR A 558 9.55 0.78 19.80
N GLY A 559 9.43 -0.41 20.39
CA GLY A 559 10.00 -0.71 21.71
C GLY A 559 11.52 -0.55 21.78
N ARG A 560 12.22 -0.49 20.64
CA ARG A 560 13.67 -0.21 20.56
C ARG A 560 14.00 1.27 20.45
N SER A 561 13.02 2.15 20.29
CA SER A 561 13.24 3.60 20.32
C SER A 561 13.89 4.02 21.64
N PRO A 562 14.85 4.97 21.63
CA PRO A 562 15.45 5.51 22.86
C PRO A 562 14.42 6.00 23.87
N VAL A 563 13.29 6.54 23.40
CA VAL A 563 12.23 7.07 24.26
C VAL A 563 11.52 5.95 25.02
N LEU A 564 11.28 4.79 24.39
CA LEU A 564 10.66 3.61 25.03
C LEU A 564 11.66 2.76 25.80
N GLN A 565 12.89 2.60 25.32
CA GLN A 565 13.96 1.89 26.05
C GLN A 565 14.27 2.54 27.40
N LYS A 566 14.25 3.87 27.49
CA LYS A 566 14.41 4.59 28.77
C LYS A 566 13.30 4.21 29.77
N ILE A 567 12.07 4.03 29.29
CA ILE A 567 10.95 3.56 30.11
C ILE A 567 11.17 2.11 30.54
N GLN A 568 11.54 1.21 29.62
CA GLN A 568 11.81 -0.20 29.91
C GLN A 568 12.91 -0.35 30.97
N THR A 569 14.02 0.36 30.81
CA THR A 569 15.17 0.30 31.73
C THR A 569 14.80 0.79 33.12
N GLN A 570 13.97 1.83 33.21
CA GLN A 570 13.50 2.36 34.50
C GLN A 570 12.38 1.50 35.14
N LEU A 571 11.68 0.69 34.33
CA LEU A 571 10.70 -0.27 34.81
C LEU A 571 11.33 -1.62 35.22
N ALA A 572 12.53 -1.94 34.72
CA ALA A 572 13.23 -3.18 35.02
C ALA A 572 13.43 -3.35 36.54
N GLY A 573 12.90 -4.45 37.09
CA GLY A 573 12.96 -4.76 38.52
C GLY A 573 11.76 -4.27 39.35
N LEU A 574 10.79 -3.57 38.77
CA LEU A 574 9.51 -3.28 39.42
C LEU A 574 8.52 -4.42 39.16
N SER A 575 7.67 -4.76 40.13
CA SER A 575 6.57 -5.75 39.98
C SER A 575 5.42 -5.25 39.08
N ALA A 576 5.74 -4.64 37.94
CA ALA A 576 4.76 -4.08 37.01
C ALA A 576 3.91 -5.18 36.33
N LYS A 577 4.46 -6.39 36.16
CA LYS A 577 3.78 -7.56 35.58
C LYS A 577 2.49 -7.96 36.32
N ASP A 578 2.46 -7.75 37.64
CA ASP A 578 1.39 -8.24 38.51
C ASP A 578 0.20 -7.27 38.58
N TYR A 579 0.43 -5.98 38.41
CA TYR A 579 -0.56 -4.92 38.67
C TYR A 579 -0.99 -4.14 37.42
N GLY A 580 -0.29 -4.29 36.29
CA GLY A 580 -0.54 -3.53 35.07
C GLY A 580 0.07 -2.12 35.11
N LEU A 581 -0.01 -1.38 34.01
CA LEU A 581 0.55 -0.03 33.87
C LEU A 581 -0.41 0.90 33.13
N ARG A 582 -0.41 2.18 33.51
CA ARG A 582 -1.07 3.24 32.76
C ARG A 582 -0.03 4.04 31.98
N MET A 583 -0.09 4.00 30.65
CA MET A 583 0.84 4.71 29.78
C MET A 583 0.17 5.93 29.16
N SER A 584 0.71 7.13 29.40
CA SER A 584 0.31 8.37 28.74
C SER A 584 1.31 8.73 27.65
N VAL A 585 0.79 9.04 26.47
CA VAL A 585 1.53 9.57 25.33
C VAL A 585 1.05 10.99 25.09
N GLU A 586 1.95 11.96 25.19
CA GLU A 586 1.69 13.39 24.98
C GLU A 586 2.55 13.87 23.82
N VAL A 587 1.90 14.28 22.72
CA VAL A 587 2.53 14.93 21.58
C VAL A 587 2.30 16.43 21.75
N GLU A 588 3.37 17.18 22.01
CA GLU A 588 3.28 18.56 22.47
C GLU A 588 2.54 19.45 21.45
N GLY A 589 1.52 20.19 21.90
CA GLY A 589 0.70 21.06 21.05
C GLY A 589 -0.32 20.36 20.14
N LEU A 590 -0.32 19.03 20.05
CA LEU A 590 -1.22 18.26 19.18
C LEU A 590 -2.28 17.48 19.94
N LEU A 591 -1.88 16.48 20.74
CA LEU A 591 -2.82 15.58 21.43
C LEU A 591 -2.19 14.82 22.59
N GLN A 592 -3.03 14.38 23.52
CA GLN A 592 -2.66 13.46 24.60
C GLN A 592 -3.57 12.24 24.61
N LYS A 593 -2.99 11.04 24.73
CA LYS A 593 -3.73 9.78 24.85
C LYS A 593 -3.20 8.93 25.98
N VAL A 594 -4.10 8.18 26.64
CA VAL A 594 -3.75 7.31 27.75
C VAL A 594 -4.24 5.90 27.49
N PHE A 595 -3.36 4.92 27.70
CA PHE A 595 -3.57 3.50 27.49
C PHE A 595 -3.41 2.73 28.80
N LEU A 596 -4.16 1.64 28.94
CA LEU A 596 -4.04 0.71 30.06
C LEU A 596 -3.37 -0.56 29.55
N LEU A 597 -2.14 -0.82 29.99
CA LEU A 597 -1.43 -2.06 29.73
C LEU A 597 -1.82 -3.05 30.84
N SER A 598 -2.53 -4.11 30.46
CA SER A 598 -3.02 -5.10 31.42
C SER A 598 -1.87 -5.93 32.01
N PRO A 599 -2.00 -6.44 33.25
CA PRO A 599 -1.06 -7.41 33.79
C PRO A 599 -1.09 -8.71 32.98
N VAL A 600 0.01 -9.47 33.02
CA VAL A 600 0.13 -10.73 32.28
C VAL A 600 -0.68 -11.81 33.01
N ARG A 601 -1.83 -12.21 32.46
CA ARG A 601 -2.55 -13.40 32.95
C ARG A 601 -2.02 -14.63 32.24
N ARG A 602 -1.28 -15.47 32.97
CA ARG A 602 -0.76 -16.73 32.43
C ARG A 602 -1.80 -17.83 32.60
N GLU A 603 -2.34 -18.31 31.49
CA GLU A 603 -3.18 -19.51 31.50
C GLU A 603 -2.35 -20.77 31.71
N ILE A 604 -1.08 -20.77 31.28
CA ILE A 604 -0.13 -21.87 31.48
C ILE A 604 0.98 -21.42 32.45
N SER A 605 1.20 -22.17 33.52
CA SER A 605 2.24 -21.89 34.52
C SER A 605 3.25 -23.03 34.61
N TYR A 606 4.51 -22.68 34.84
CA TYR A 606 5.61 -23.64 35.00
C TYR A 606 5.94 -23.80 36.47
N ASP A 607 5.98 -25.04 36.93
CA ASP A 607 6.47 -25.39 38.25
C ASP A 607 7.96 -25.73 38.17
N GLY A 608 8.79 -24.87 38.77
CA GLY A 608 10.24 -25.02 38.78
C GLY A 608 10.75 -26.23 39.56
N ASP A 609 9.96 -26.75 40.51
CA ASP A 609 10.34 -27.89 41.35
C ASP A 609 10.01 -29.22 40.67
N THR A 610 8.86 -29.31 40.01
CA THR A 610 8.44 -30.53 39.29
C THR A 610 8.85 -30.57 37.82
N GLY A 611 9.20 -29.42 37.24
CA GLY A 611 9.58 -29.28 35.83
C GLY A 611 8.42 -29.45 34.85
N ASN A 612 7.18 -29.33 35.36
CA ASN A 612 5.96 -29.55 34.61
C ASN A 612 5.20 -28.25 34.38
N TRP A 613 4.42 -28.21 33.31
CA TRP A 613 3.52 -27.11 33.00
C TRP A 613 2.09 -27.46 33.41
N THR A 614 1.35 -26.49 33.91
CA THR A 614 -0.06 -26.63 34.29
C THR A 614 -0.91 -25.57 33.60
N ARG A 615 -2.02 -25.99 32.97
CA ARG A 615 -2.98 -25.09 32.33
C ARG A 615 -4.18 -24.80 33.26
N SER A 616 -4.57 -23.54 33.35
CA SER A 616 -5.62 -23.01 34.21
C SER A 616 -6.98 -23.10 33.50
N GLY A 617 -7.72 -24.19 33.71
CA GLY A 617 -9.03 -24.45 33.12
C GLY A 617 -9.25 -25.96 32.92
N ASP A 618 -10.45 -26.47 33.25
CA ASP A 618 -10.86 -27.89 33.16
C ASP A 618 -9.89 -28.93 33.75
N GLY A 619 -9.60 -28.80 35.06
CA GLY A 619 -9.03 -29.89 35.85
C GLY A 619 -7.49 -29.91 35.99
N GLY A 620 -6.79 -28.85 35.59
CA GLY A 620 -5.35 -28.72 35.83
C GLY A 620 -4.53 -29.73 35.02
N GLN A 621 -4.74 -29.74 33.70
CA GLN A 621 -3.99 -30.60 32.80
C GLN A 621 -2.49 -30.32 32.90
N VAL A 622 -1.72 -31.36 33.21
CA VAL A 622 -0.25 -31.33 33.21
C VAL A 622 0.24 -31.52 31.78
N LEU A 623 1.05 -30.58 31.29
CA LEU A 623 1.67 -30.64 29.97
C LEU A 623 3.15 -31.02 30.12
N PRO A 624 3.68 -31.91 29.25
CA PRO A 624 5.10 -32.24 29.24
C PRO A 624 5.95 -31.03 28.80
N SER A 625 7.24 -31.06 29.09
CA SER A 625 8.19 -30.01 28.71
C SER A 625 8.99 -30.41 27.48
N ILE A 626 9.09 -29.51 26.50
CA ILE A 626 10.08 -29.54 25.43
C ILE A 626 11.19 -28.52 25.76
N SER A 627 12.44 -28.80 25.38
CA SER A 627 13.54 -27.89 25.68
C SER A 627 14.56 -27.75 24.56
N ALA A 628 15.31 -26.65 24.60
CA ALA A 628 16.49 -26.42 23.78
C ALA A 628 17.61 -25.81 24.64
N THR A 629 18.86 -25.96 24.24
CA THR A 629 20.02 -25.35 24.93
C THR A 629 20.65 -24.27 24.06
N ILE A 630 21.48 -23.41 24.65
CA ILE A 630 22.20 -22.39 23.87
C ILE A 630 23.11 -23.00 22.79
N THR A 631 23.67 -24.19 23.02
CA THR A 631 24.56 -24.88 22.07
C THR A 631 23.81 -25.70 21.02
N ALA A 632 22.62 -26.20 21.37
CA ALA A 632 21.71 -26.91 20.47
C ALA A 632 20.32 -26.25 20.54
N PRO A 633 20.09 -25.18 19.74
CA PRO A 633 18.94 -24.28 19.92
C PRO A 633 17.63 -24.78 19.30
N VAL A 634 17.66 -25.90 18.55
CA VAL A 634 16.46 -26.53 17.97
C VAL A 634 15.71 -27.30 19.06
N LEU A 635 14.38 -27.13 19.11
CA LEU A 635 13.51 -27.77 20.11
C LEU A 635 13.55 -29.30 20.01
N GLY A 636 13.78 -29.98 21.14
CA GLY A 636 13.83 -31.43 21.22
C GLY A 636 13.31 -31.99 22.54
N ALA A 637 13.18 -33.32 22.61
CA ALA A 637 12.78 -34.02 23.83
C ALA A 637 13.78 -33.72 24.96
N GLY A 638 13.24 -33.33 26.13
CA GLY A 638 14.00 -32.57 27.12
C GLY A 638 15.26 -33.24 27.65
N ASP A 639 16.42 -32.62 27.41
CA ASP A 639 17.64 -32.94 28.12
C ASP A 639 17.62 -32.26 29.50
N ARG A 640 17.96 -33.01 30.53
CA ARG A 640 17.97 -32.54 31.93
C ARG A 640 19.35 -32.04 32.35
N ASP A 641 20.21 -31.66 31.40
CA ASP A 641 21.47 -31.03 31.77
C ASP A 641 21.21 -29.62 32.34
N HIS A 642 21.20 -29.55 33.67
CA HIS A 642 20.94 -28.35 34.45
C HIS A 642 22.14 -27.38 34.49
N LYS A 643 23.23 -27.68 33.77
CA LYS A 643 24.48 -26.91 33.78
C LYS A 643 24.54 -25.81 32.71
N ILE A 644 23.66 -25.86 31.71
CA ILE A 644 23.69 -24.95 30.55
C ILE A 644 22.37 -24.17 30.49
N THR A 645 22.45 -22.90 30.07
CA THR A 645 21.28 -22.07 29.77
C THR A 645 20.35 -22.78 28.80
N ARG A 646 19.09 -22.94 29.20
CA ARG A 646 18.10 -23.69 28.42
C ARG A 646 16.78 -22.98 28.31
N LEU A 647 16.16 -23.13 27.16
CA LEU A 647 14.76 -22.78 26.89
C LEU A 647 13.88 -23.97 27.28
N VAL A 648 12.81 -23.71 28.01
CA VAL A 648 11.78 -24.70 28.37
C VAL A 648 10.42 -24.17 27.93
N LEU A 649 9.63 -25.02 27.26
CA LEU A 649 8.28 -24.71 26.80
C LEU A 649 7.34 -25.89 27.10
N PRO A 650 6.03 -25.67 27.21
CA PRO A 650 5.05 -26.75 27.20
C PRO A 650 5.01 -27.43 25.82
N ASP A 651 4.97 -28.76 25.81
CA ASP A 651 4.78 -29.56 24.61
C ASP A 651 3.27 -29.67 24.29
N ALA A 652 2.77 -28.62 23.63
CA ALA A 652 1.41 -28.58 23.10
C ALA A 652 1.40 -27.91 21.71
N PRO A 653 0.42 -28.26 20.85
CA PRO A 653 0.37 -27.79 19.46
C PRO A 653 -0.23 -26.38 19.30
N ASP A 654 -0.84 -25.82 20.34
CA ASP A 654 -1.44 -24.49 20.30
C ASP A 654 -0.40 -23.36 20.33
N HIS A 655 -0.78 -22.18 19.87
CA HIS A 655 0.15 -21.04 19.79
C HIS A 655 0.55 -20.52 21.18
N GLU A 656 -0.31 -20.67 22.20
CA GLU A 656 0.00 -20.22 23.57
C GLU A 656 1.18 -20.98 24.15
N ALA A 657 1.29 -22.27 23.84
CA ALA A 657 2.40 -23.10 24.24
C ALA A 657 3.77 -22.55 23.75
N LEU A 658 3.80 -21.94 22.57
CA LEU A 658 5.01 -21.34 22.00
C LEU A 658 5.34 -19.97 22.56
N THR A 659 4.36 -19.24 23.10
CA THR A 659 4.55 -17.86 23.58
C THR A 659 4.89 -17.76 25.07
N VAL A 660 4.74 -18.85 25.84
CA VAL A 660 4.95 -18.86 27.31
C VAL A 660 6.32 -19.41 27.75
N GLY A 661 7.26 -19.60 26.82
CA GLY A 661 8.56 -20.20 27.11
C GLY A 661 9.37 -19.47 28.18
N LEU A 662 10.20 -20.22 28.90
CA LEU A 662 11.10 -19.69 29.94
C LEU A 662 12.55 -20.04 29.62
N ILE A 663 13.45 -19.07 29.83
CA ILE A 663 14.89 -19.28 29.78
C ILE A 663 15.41 -19.39 31.20
N LEU A 664 16.00 -20.54 31.49
CA LEU A 664 16.50 -20.91 32.81
C LEU A 664 18.03 -21.03 32.77
N SER A 665 18.68 -20.33 33.70
CA SER A 665 20.13 -20.45 34.00
C SER A 665 20.35 -20.69 35.48
N ARG A 666 21.47 -21.33 35.85
CA ARG A 666 21.90 -21.48 37.25
C ARG A 666 23.10 -20.58 37.56
N PRO A 667 23.19 -19.99 38.77
CA PRO A 667 24.30 -19.13 39.15
C PRO A 667 25.46 -19.98 39.70
N GLU A 668 26.28 -20.56 38.84
CA GLU A 668 27.63 -20.99 39.25
C GLU A 668 28.67 -20.06 38.61
N SER A 669 29.12 -19.10 39.42
CA SER A 669 30.28 -18.20 39.27
C SER A 669 30.75 -17.92 37.85
N ILE A 670 30.05 -17.03 37.16
CA ILE A 670 30.47 -16.52 35.85
C ILE A 670 31.45 -15.37 36.09
N ARG A 671 32.71 -15.57 35.69
CA ARG A 671 33.71 -14.49 35.65
C ARG A 671 33.34 -13.54 34.51
N LEU A 672 32.80 -12.37 34.86
CA LEU A 672 32.68 -11.23 33.94
C LEU A 672 34.08 -10.91 33.37
N GLY A 673 34.22 -11.01 32.04
CA GLY A 673 35.41 -10.58 31.30
C GLY A 673 36.00 -11.59 30.31
N LEU A 674 35.67 -12.89 30.38
CA LEU A 674 36.25 -13.93 29.51
C LEU A 674 35.25 -15.07 29.21
N GLY A 675 34.00 -14.75 28.87
CA GLY A 675 33.08 -15.75 28.34
C GLY A 675 33.45 -16.04 26.88
N GLU A 676 34.11 -17.16 26.59
CA GLU A 676 34.16 -17.68 25.22
C GLU A 676 32.72 -17.72 24.69
N ARG A 677 32.46 -17.08 23.53
CA ARG A 677 31.17 -17.24 22.84
C ARG A 677 30.96 -18.75 22.66
N SER A 678 30.00 -19.32 23.39
CA SER A 678 29.63 -20.73 23.23
C SER A 678 29.34 -20.97 21.74
N LEU A 679 30.09 -21.88 21.11
CA LEU A 679 29.86 -22.24 19.70
C LEU A 679 28.46 -22.83 19.56
N ILE A 680 27.56 -22.06 18.95
CA ILE A 680 26.21 -22.50 18.60
C ILE A 680 26.35 -23.47 17.42
N SER A 681 25.84 -24.70 17.58
CA SER A 681 25.92 -25.73 16.56
C SER A 681 24.53 -26.04 16.02
N LEU A 682 24.23 -25.56 14.81
CA LEU A 682 23.00 -25.91 14.11
C LEU A 682 23.15 -27.21 13.31
N PRO A 683 22.11 -28.07 13.27
CA PRO A 683 22.06 -29.17 12.31
C PRO A 683 22.15 -28.65 10.87
N LYS A 684 22.53 -29.52 9.94
CA LYS A 684 22.57 -29.17 8.51
C LYS A 684 21.22 -28.60 8.07
N LEU A 685 21.24 -27.45 7.41
CA LEU A 685 20.03 -26.81 6.90
C LEU A 685 19.48 -27.60 5.70
N LEU A 686 18.20 -27.98 5.75
CA LEU A 686 17.47 -28.59 4.64
C LEU A 686 16.49 -27.56 4.08
N ARG A 687 16.53 -27.35 2.77
CA ARG A 687 15.58 -26.48 2.07
C ARG A 687 14.25 -27.22 1.83
N GLU A 688 13.66 -27.72 2.90
CA GLU A 688 12.42 -28.49 2.96
C GLU A 688 11.55 -27.97 4.11
N ALA A 689 10.23 -28.19 4.04
CA ALA A 689 9.32 -27.68 5.06
C ALA A 689 9.55 -28.36 6.41
N THR A 690 9.70 -29.69 6.41
CA THR A 690 9.84 -30.53 7.59
C THR A 690 11.28 -31.01 7.76
N SER A 691 11.69 -31.21 9.00
CA SER A 691 13.00 -31.79 9.34
C SER A 691 13.09 -33.27 8.97
N SER A 692 14.31 -33.76 8.77
CA SER A 692 14.59 -35.19 8.56
C SER A 692 15.82 -35.61 9.36
N ASN A 693 16.13 -36.91 9.40
CA ASN A 693 17.29 -37.43 10.14
C ASN A 693 18.63 -36.79 9.72
N ASN A 694 18.68 -36.15 8.54
CA ASN A 694 19.89 -35.56 7.97
C ASN A 694 19.98 -34.03 8.12
N GLY A 695 19.04 -33.38 8.81
CA GLY A 695 19.06 -31.93 8.99
C GLY A 695 17.72 -31.29 9.38
N VAL A 696 17.74 -29.97 9.59
CA VAL A 696 16.59 -29.18 10.06
C VAL A 696 15.88 -28.47 8.92
N GLY A 697 14.56 -28.61 8.85
CA GLY A 697 13.68 -27.95 7.89
C GLY A 697 13.22 -26.56 8.36
N LEU A 698 12.49 -25.86 7.49
CA LEU A 698 12.06 -24.47 7.72
C LEU A 698 11.12 -24.33 8.92
N ILE A 699 10.16 -25.24 9.09
CA ILE A 699 9.13 -25.13 10.13
C ILE A 699 9.76 -25.27 11.52
N GLU A 700 10.61 -26.27 11.74
CA GLU A 700 11.26 -26.47 13.03
C GLU A 700 12.25 -25.36 13.37
N LEU A 701 12.94 -24.82 12.36
CA LEU A 701 13.84 -23.68 12.54
C LEU A 701 13.07 -22.40 12.90
N ALA A 702 11.96 -22.12 12.20
CA ALA A 702 11.09 -20.98 12.51
C ALA A 702 10.46 -21.13 13.91
N ARG A 703 9.98 -22.33 14.25
CA ARG A 703 9.42 -22.63 15.58
C ARG A 703 10.46 -22.38 16.68
N ALA A 704 11.70 -22.83 16.50
CA ALA A 704 12.78 -22.57 17.45
C ALA A 704 13.08 -21.07 17.56
N ASN A 705 13.19 -20.36 16.44
CA ASN A 705 13.45 -18.91 16.42
C ASN A 705 12.39 -18.12 17.19
N VAL A 706 11.10 -18.36 16.88
CA VAL A 706 9.99 -17.69 17.58
C VAL A 706 9.98 -18.05 19.06
N ALA A 707 10.21 -19.31 19.41
CA ALA A 707 10.22 -19.73 20.80
C ALA A 707 11.33 -19.05 21.61
N TRP A 708 12.54 -18.91 21.04
CA TRP A 708 13.63 -18.18 21.68
C TRP A 708 13.35 -16.68 21.76
N GLN A 709 12.77 -16.07 20.73
CA GLN A 709 12.41 -14.64 20.73
C GLN A 709 11.37 -14.31 21.80
N LEU A 710 10.29 -15.10 21.87
CA LEU A 710 9.14 -14.83 22.73
C LEU A 710 9.34 -15.31 24.19
N ALA A 711 10.34 -16.15 24.45
CA ALA A 711 10.58 -16.67 25.78
C ALA A 711 11.04 -15.58 26.77
N GLU A 712 10.58 -15.72 28.01
CA GLU A 712 10.93 -14.84 29.11
C GLU A 712 12.28 -15.23 29.73
N ALA A 713 13.16 -14.24 29.87
CA ALA A 713 14.45 -14.40 30.53
C ALA A 713 14.36 -13.82 31.96
N ASN A 714 14.84 -14.58 32.94
CA ASN A 714 14.80 -14.17 34.35
C ASN A 714 15.97 -13.26 34.77
N ASP A 715 17.02 -13.17 33.94
CA ASP A 715 18.18 -12.31 34.20
C ASP A 715 18.75 -11.70 32.89
N LEU A 716 19.59 -10.67 33.03
CA LEU A 716 20.18 -9.94 31.90
C LEU A 716 21.13 -10.81 31.06
N LEU A 717 21.79 -11.79 31.67
CA LEU A 717 22.74 -12.66 30.97
C LEU A 717 22.01 -13.68 30.09
N CYS A 718 20.94 -14.29 30.60
CA CYS A 718 20.00 -15.12 29.86
C CYS A 718 19.43 -14.34 28.68
N ASN A 719 19.10 -13.07 28.91
CA ASN A 719 18.58 -12.20 27.86
C ASN A 719 19.63 -11.92 26.77
N TRP A 720 20.89 -11.68 27.13
CA TRP A 720 21.98 -11.53 26.17
C TRP A 720 22.22 -12.82 25.37
N GLN A 721 22.31 -13.96 26.05
CA GLN A 721 22.47 -15.28 25.45
C GLN A 721 21.31 -15.65 24.52
N ARG A 722 20.08 -15.29 24.89
CA ARG A 722 18.87 -15.43 24.06
C ARG A 722 19.06 -14.78 22.71
N TRP A 723 19.50 -13.52 22.68
CA TRP A 723 19.66 -12.79 21.43
C TRP A 723 20.78 -13.34 20.56
N THR A 724 21.86 -13.85 21.14
CA THR A 724 22.90 -14.57 20.38
C THR A 724 22.33 -15.79 19.66
N VAL A 725 21.44 -16.55 20.31
CA VAL A 725 20.76 -17.70 19.69
C VAL A 725 19.76 -17.26 18.62
N VAL A 726 18.99 -16.20 18.89
CA VAL A 726 18.03 -15.65 17.92
C VAL A 726 18.74 -15.19 16.64
N GLU A 727 19.88 -14.50 16.75
CA GLU A 727 20.67 -14.03 15.60
C GLU A 727 21.15 -15.20 14.72
N GLU A 728 21.66 -16.28 15.33
CA GLU A 728 22.08 -17.47 14.57
C GLU A 728 20.90 -18.20 13.92
N LEU A 729 19.76 -18.32 14.62
CA LEU A 729 18.54 -18.92 14.08
C LEU A 729 17.94 -18.07 12.94
N GLU A 730 17.91 -16.74 13.07
CA GLU A 730 17.51 -15.84 11.99
C GLU A 730 18.44 -15.95 10.79
N SER A 731 19.75 -16.00 11.02
CA SER A 731 20.75 -16.17 9.95
C SER A 731 20.54 -17.47 9.17
N ALA A 732 20.22 -18.56 9.87
CA ALA A 732 19.86 -19.83 9.24
C ALA A 732 18.53 -19.76 8.46
N LEU A 733 17.51 -19.04 8.96
CA LEU A 733 16.25 -18.81 8.24
C LEU A 733 16.47 -17.99 6.96
N ILE A 734 17.29 -16.94 7.03
CA ILE A 734 17.67 -16.12 5.87
C ILE A 734 18.38 -16.98 4.83
N GLU A 735 19.29 -17.87 5.25
CA GLU A 735 19.97 -18.77 4.35
C GLU A 735 19.02 -19.75 3.65
N GLN A 736 18.07 -20.35 4.37
CA GLN A 736 17.08 -21.26 3.77
C GLN A 736 16.14 -20.55 2.77
N LEU A 737 15.66 -19.35 3.12
CA LEU A 737 14.68 -18.61 2.31
C LEU A 737 15.35 -17.82 1.17
N CYS A 738 16.42 -17.09 1.45
CA CYS A 738 17.07 -16.13 0.54
C CYS A 738 18.39 -16.62 -0.06
N GLY A 739 19.05 -17.59 0.60
CA GLY A 739 20.32 -18.20 0.18
C GLY A 739 21.57 -17.62 0.86
N ALA A 740 22.65 -18.41 0.92
CA ALA A 740 23.89 -18.04 1.62
C ALA A 740 24.55 -16.74 1.13
N ARG A 741 24.42 -16.41 -0.16
CA ARG A 741 24.94 -15.13 -0.70
C ARG A 741 24.20 -13.92 -0.14
N TRP A 742 22.90 -14.05 0.10
CA TRP A 742 22.10 -12.99 0.73
C TRP A 742 22.53 -12.81 2.19
N ARG A 743 22.59 -13.92 2.94
CA ARG A 743 23.07 -13.94 4.34
C ARG A 743 24.40 -13.21 4.50
N LYS A 744 25.40 -13.53 3.67
CA LYS A 744 26.72 -12.89 3.74
C LYS A 744 26.68 -11.37 3.47
N LEU A 745 25.79 -10.90 2.60
CA LEU A 745 25.62 -9.47 2.37
C LEU A 745 24.99 -8.78 3.57
N GLU A 746 23.99 -9.41 4.17
CA GLU A 746 23.28 -8.88 5.32
C GLU A 746 24.14 -8.84 6.60
N GLU A 747 24.94 -9.88 6.85
CA GLU A 747 25.94 -9.91 7.94
C GLU A 747 27.01 -8.80 7.81
N GLY A 748 27.27 -8.34 6.57
CA GLY A 748 28.25 -7.28 6.29
C GLY A 748 27.68 -5.87 6.37
N ILE A 749 26.40 -5.69 6.71
CA ILE A 749 25.78 -4.37 6.84
C ILE A 749 26.24 -3.75 8.16
N ASP A 750 26.94 -2.62 8.08
CA ASP A 750 27.18 -1.80 9.26
C ASP A 750 25.90 -1.10 9.67
N GLN A 751 25.47 -1.31 10.91
CA GLN A 751 24.26 -0.70 11.46
C GLN A 751 24.38 0.81 11.64
N SER A 752 25.57 1.40 11.54
CA SER A 752 25.74 2.85 11.58
C SER A 752 25.21 3.54 10.31
N ILE A 753 25.19 2.87 9.15
CA ILE A 753 24.71 3.45 7.87
C ILE A 753 23.18 3.61 7.82
N LEU A 754 22.50 3.26 8.91
CA LEU A 754 21.04 3.16 8.97
C LEU A 754 20.36 4.47 9.33
N SER A 755 21.12 5.45 9.81
CA SER A 755 20.68 6.85 9.87
C SER A 755 21.26 7.63 8.68
N PRO A 756 20.57 8.66 8.15
CA PRO A 756 21.10 9.48 7.06
C PRO A 756 22.49 10.05 7.37
N HIS A 757 22.70 10.52 8.60
CA HIS A 757 23.97 11.10 9.07
C HIS A 757 25.04 10.05 9.37
N GLY A 758 24.65 8.85 9.82
CA GLY A 758 25.58 7.74 9.96
C GLY A 758 26.01 7.13 8.61
N ALA A 759 25.13 7.17 7.61
CA ALA A 759 25.48 6.89 6.22
C ALA A 759 26.46 7.95 5.67
N LEU A 760 26.21 9.23 5.97
CA LEU A 760 27.11 10.33 5.61
C LEU A 760 28.49 10.13 6.23
N LEU A 761 28.56 9.87 7.53
CA LEU A 761 29.82 9.60 8.22
C LEU A 761 30.59 8.44 7.59
N ARG A 762 29.90 7.36 7.21
CA ARG A 762 30.53 6.21 6.56
C ARG A 762 31.03 6.51 5.15
N CYS A 763 30.30 7.30 4.37
CA CYS A 763 30.76 7.76 3.06
C CYS A 763 31.97 8.68 3.22
N ALA A 764 31.88 9.62 4.16
CA ALA A 764 32.94 10.56 4.48
C ALA A 764 34.21 9.83 4.93
N ASP A 765 34.11 8.81 5.77
CA ASP A 765 35.25 7.99 6.19
C ASP A 765 35.85 7.19 5.03
N THR A 766 35.01 6.60 4.18
CA THR A 766 35.46 5.87 2.97
C THR A 766 36.21 6.78 1.99
N LEU A 767 35.84 8.06 1.94
CA LEU A 767 36.46 9.09 1.11
C LEU A 767 37.63 9.82 1.80
N GLY A 768 37.97 9.48 3.05
CA GLY A 768 39.06 10.12 3.80
C GLY A 768 38.75 11.57 4.25
N LEU A 769 37.47 11.90 4.45
CA LEU A 769 37.03 13.23 4.87
C LEU A 769 37.05 13.39 6.39
N VAL A 770 36.89 12.31 7.16
CA VAL A 770 36.88 12.34 8.64
C VAL A 770 38.08 11.64 9.27
N SER A 771 38.94 11.07 8.44
CA SER A 771 40.15 10.33 8.79
C SER A 771 41.24 10.62 7.75
N GLY A 772 42.51 10.64 8.15
CA GLY A 772 43.62 11.03 7.28
C GLY A 772 44.93 11.25 8.03
N GLU A 773 46.04 11.46 7.31
CA GLU A 773 47.37 11.71 7.93
C GLU A 773 47.45 13.04 8.68
N ASP A 774 46.56 13.98 8.37
CA ASP A 774 46.41 15.30 8.97
C ASP A 774 45.44 15.32 10.17
N LEU A 775 44.79 14.19 10.47
CA LEU A 775 43.93 14.03 11.63
C LEU A 775 44.59 13.08 12.66
N PRO A 776 44.37 13.27 13.98
CA PRO A 776 44.93 12.42 15.01
C PRO A 776 44.48 10.95 14.89
N ASP A 777 45.40 10.01 15.04
CA ASP A 777 45.07 8.58 15.14
C ASP A 777 44.59 8.25 16.57
N ILE A 778 43.38 7.72 16.68
CA ILE A 778 42.74 7.42 17.96
C ILE A 778 42.89 5.93 18.23
N GLU A 779 43.68 5.52 19.21
CA GLU A 779 43.92 4.10 19.47
C GLU A 779 42.81 3.44 20.31
N ALA A 780 42.19 4.18 21.23
CA ALA A 780 41.22 3.64 22.18
C ALA A 780 39.82 3.46 21.54
N THR A 781 39.23 2.27 21.71
CA THR A 781 37.91 1.95 21.16
C THR A 781 36.79 2.85 21.70
N SER A 782 36.84 3.20 22.99
CA SER A 782 35.86 4.12 23.63
C SER A 782 35.87 5.50 23.00
N ASP A 783 37.06 6.00 22.65
CA ASP A 783 37.27 7.34 22.15
C ASP A 783 36.86 7.43 20.67
N ARG A 784 37.06 6.35 19.91
CA ARG A 784 36.51 6.21 18.55
C ARG A 784 34.98 6.20 18.56
N GLU A 785 34.36 5.47 19.49
CA GLU A 785 32.91 5.45 19.63
C GLU A 785 32.37 6.84 19.99
N PHE A 786 33.01 7.52 20.96
CA PHE A 786 32.68 8.89 21.33
C PHE A 786 32.77 9.86 20.14
N LEU A 787 33.87 9.83 19.39
CA LEU A 787 34.05 10.69 18.22
C LEU A 787 32.99 10.39 17.15
N ARG A 788 32.72 9.13 16.88
CA ARG A 788 31.73 8.71 15.88
C ARG A 788 30.35 9.25 16.20
N ASP A 789 29.94 9.17 17.47
CA ASP A 789 28.65 9.67 17.93
C ASP A 789 28.57 11.20 17.83
N HIS A 790 29.65 11.91 18.18
CA HIS A 790 29.72 13.37 18.07
C HIS A 790 29.75 13.85 16.61
N LEU A 791 30.47 13.17 15.71
CA LEU A 791 30.45 13.48 14.27
C LEU A 791 29.03 13.39 13.68
N VAL A 792 28.26 12.36 14.05
CA VAL A 792 26.86 12.22 13.63
C VAL A 792 26.01 13.40 14.12
N VAL A 793 26.24 13.87 15.36
CA VAL A 793 25.54 15.04 15.90
C VAL A 793 25.90 16.31 15.14
N ARG A 794 27.20 16.58 14.93
CA ARG A 794 27.67 17.78 14.22
C ARG A 794 27.22 17.81 12.76
N PHE A 795 27.28 16.69 12.05
CA PHE A 795 26.72 16.60 10.70
C PHE A 795 25.22 16.86 10.66
N ARG A 796 24.47 16.48 11.69
CA ARG A 796 23.04 16.78 11.76
C ARG A 796 22.75 18.25 11.98
N GLU A 797 23.59 18.95 12.74
CA GLU A 797 23.45 20.39 12.97
C GLU A 797 23.68 21.18 11.68
N VAL A 798 24.69 20.81 10.88
CA VAL A 798 25.04 21.46 9.61
C VAL A 798 24.12 21.03 8.47
N VAL A 799 23.82 19.73 8.37
CA VAL A 799 22.96 19.14 7.33
C VAL A 799 21.76 18.47 7.99
N PRO A 800 20.70 19.22 8.35
CA PRO A 800 19.49 18.62 8.92
C PRO A 800 18.81 17.62 7.98
N ASP A 801 18.78 17.93 6.68
CA ASP A 801 18.20 17.11 5.62
C ASP A 801 19.19 16.97 4.46
N VAL A 802 19.62 15.73 4.18
CA VAL A 802 20.62 15.40 3.15
C VAL A 802 20.11 15.73 1.73
N PRO A 803 18.90 15.31 1.31
CA PRO A 803 18.30 15.79 0.06
C PRO A 803 18.27 17.31 -0.10
N GLU A 804 17.86 18.06 0.92
CA GLU A 804 17.80 19.53 0.85
C GLU A 804 19.20 20.15 0.72
N ALA A 805 20.18 19.63 1.47
CA ALA A 805 21.57 20.06 1.38
C ALA A 805 22.18 19.81 -0.01
N LEU A 806 21.80 18.72 -0.69
CA LEU A 806 22.23 18.46 -2.07
C LEU A 806 21.62 19.45 -3.07
N LEU A 807 20.40 19.94 -2.83
CA LEU A 807 19.75 20.94 -3.67
C LEU A 807 20.34 22.34 -3.47
N GLN A 808 20.69 22.68 -2.23
CA GLN A 808 21.27 23.98 -1.86
C GLN A 808 22.80 23.97 -1.89
N TRP A 809 23.41 22.93 -2.45
CA TRP A 809 24.86 22.69 -2.40
C TRP A 809 25.68 23.88 -2.92
N ASN A 810 26.64 24.34 -2.12
CA ASN A 810 27.63 25.36 -2.45
C ASN A 810 28.96 25.11 -1.71
N ASP A 811 30.01 25.86 -2.06
CA ASP A 811 31.34 25.71 -1.43
C ASP A 811 31.36 26.14 0.05
N GLU A 812 30.39 26.96 0.49
CA GLU A 812 30.26 27.42 1.88
C GLU A 812 29.80 26.28 2.80
N LEU A 813 28.81 25.49 2.37
CA LEU A 813 28.33 24.30 3.07
C LEU A 813 29.41 23.22 3.21
N ALA A 814 30.29 23.10 2.21
CA ALA A 814 31.46 22.22 2.33
C ALA A 814 32.41 22.68 3.46
N GLY A 815 32.63 23.99 3.58
CA GLY A 815 33.40 24.57 4.68
C GLY A 815 32.74 24.36 6.05
N GLU A 816 31.41 24.45 6.13
CA GLU A 816 30.67 24.13 7.36
C GLU A 816 30.79 22.65 7.76
N LEU A 817 30.87 21.74 6.79
CA LEU A 817 31.11 20.31 7.05
C LEU A 817 32.54 20.04 7.54
N ASP A 818 33.55 20.75 7.02
CA ASP A 818 34.92 20.70 7.55
C ASP A 818 34.95 21.19 9.01
N LEU A 819 34.27 22.32 9.30
CA LEU A 819 34.12 22.84 10.66
C LEU A 819 33.42 21.84 11.60
N ALA A 820 32.39 21.13 11.13
CA ALA A 820 31.72 20.09 11.90
C ALA A 820 32.67 18.95 12.31
N VAL A 821 33.62 18.59 11.45
CA VAL A 821 34.66 17.59 11.79
C VAL A 821 35.61 18.15 12.83
N ILE A 822 36.09 19.38 12.65
CA ILE A 822 36.97 20.07 13.61
C ILE A 822 36.31 20.14 14.99
N ASP A 823 35.05 20.57 15.06
CA ASP A 823 34.29 20.67 16.30
C ASP A 823 34.12 19.31 16.99
N ALA A 824 33.94 18.22 16.23
CA ALA A 824 33.85 16.88 16.81
C ALA A 824 35.18 16.38 17.39
N TYR A 825 36.31 16.68 16.74
CA TYR A 825 37.64 16.39 17.29
C TYR A 825 37.95 17.27 18.51
N GLU A 826 37.46 18.51 18.54
CA GLU A 826 37.55 19.38 19.72
C GLU A 826 36.72 18.86 20.90
N ASP A 827 35.50 18.35 20.64
CA ASP A 827 34.68 17.66 21.65
C ASP A 827 35.43 16.46 22.24
N LEU A 828 36.12 15.66 21.40
CA LEU A 828 36.95 14.54 21.85
C LEU A 828 38.16 15.01 22.66
N ARG A 829 38.86 16.06 22.22
CA ARG A 829 40.01 16.63 22.93
C ARG A 829 39.63 17.02 24.36
N GLN A 830 38.52 17.73 24.51
CA GLN A 830 37.97 18.10 25.82
C GLN A 830 37.54 16.88 26.64
N HIS A 831 37.02 15.83 26.00
CA HIS A 831 36.70 14.57 26.67
C HIS A 831 37.97 13.93 27.25
N MET A 832 39.06 13.84 26.47
CA MET A 832 40.33 13.25 26.90
C MET A 832 40.98 14.05 28.05
N GLU A 833 40.99 15.39 27.96
CA GLU A 833 41.51 16.27 29.01
C GLU A 833 40.76 16.10 30.34
N ARG A 834 39.43 16.00 30.29
CA ARG A 834 38.59 15.77 31.49
C ARG A 834 38.88 14.42 32.16
N HIS A 835 39.30 13.42 31.39
CA HIS A 835 39.67 12.10 31.89
C HIS A 835 41.17 11.99 32.22
N GLY A 836 41.94 13.09 32.10
CA GLY A 836 43.35 13.15 32.46
C GLY A 836 44.29 12.43 31.49
N VAL A 837 43.85 12.25 30.24
CA VAL A 837 44.65 11.68 29.15
C VAL A 837 45.33 12.83 28.39
N GLU A 838 46.58 12.62 27.94
CA GLU A 838 47.31 13.60 27.10
C GLU A 838 46.56 13.75 25.76
N ALA A 839 46.08 14.97 25.49
CA ALA A 839 45.27 15.26 24.31
C ALA A 839 46.15 15.77 23.16
N PHE A 840 45.70 15.55 21.92
CA PHE A 840 46.38 16.00 20.72
C PHE A 840 46.23 17.52 20.49
N GLU A 841 47.04 18.08 19.59
CA GLU A 841 46.98 19.50 19.22
C GLU A 841 45.69 19.84 18.45
N GLU A 842 45.29 21.11 18.48
CA GLU A 842 44.09 21.59 17.78
C GLU A 842 44.15 21.22 16.29
N VAL A 843 43.04 20.66 15.80
CA VAL A 843 42.94 20.11 14.46
C VAL A 843 42.44 21.20 13.52
N ASP A 844 43.13 21.39 12.40
CA ASP A 844 42.69 22.24 11.30
C ASP A 844 42.73 21.44 10.02
N MET A 845 41.60 21.38 9.31
CA MET A 845 41.44 20.54 8.12
C MET A 845 40.57 21.24 7.09
N ALA A 846 40.88 20.97 5.82
CA ALA A 846 40.09 21.44 4.69
C ALA A 846 40.01 20.33 3.65
N ARG A 847 38.81 20.07 3.13
CA ARG A 847 38.58 19.04 2.12
C ARG A 847 37.96 19.62 0.85
N PRO A 848 38.17 18.98 -0.32
CA PRO A 848 37.56 19.44 -1.55
C PRO A 848 36.03 19.36 -1.47
N ALA A 849 35.35 20.45 -1.85
CA ALA A 849 33.89 20.51 -1.86
C ALA A 849 33.25 19.38 -2.69
N GLU A 850 33.87 19.01 -3.83
CA GLU A 850 33.37 17.90 -4.67
C GLU A 850 33.31 16.56 -3.92
N SER A 851 34.26 16.30 -3.00
CA SER A 851 34.29 15.07 -2.22
C SER A 851 33.20 15.03 -1.15
N TRP A 852 32.88 16.17 -0.53
CA TRP A 852 31.74 16.27 0.39
C TRP A 852 30.41 16.08 -0.34
N ARG A 853 30.27 16.67 -1.53
CA ARG A 853 29.10 16.43 -2.39
C ARG A 853 28.95 14.95 -2.74
N GLU A 854 30.05 14.30 -3.13
CA GLU A 854 30.05 12.86 -3.42
C GLU A 854 29.64 12.04 -2.19
N ALA A 855 30.13 12.40 -1.00
CA ALA A 855 29.74 11.76 0.25
C ALA A 855 28.23 11.88 0.52
N LEU A 856 27.64 13.06 0.29
CA LEU A 856 26.20 13.30 0.45
C LEU A 856 25.34 12.55 -0.59
N GLU A 857 25.79 12.49 -1.84
CA GLU A 857 25.11 11.74 -2.90
C GLU A 857 25.11 10.24 -2.58
N GLN A 858 26.24 9.68 -2.13
CA GLN A 858 26.34 8.29 -1.70
C GLN A 858 25.52 8.02 -0.44
N SER A 859 25.52 8.93 0.54
CA SER A 859 24.80 8.76 1.80
C SER A 859 23.28 8.79 1.64
N ARG A 860 22.76 9.49 0.63
CA ARG A 860 21.34 9.44 0.26
C ARG A 860 20.92 8.05 -0.21
N ASP A 861 21.80 7.37 -0.94
CA ASP A 861 21.46 6.12 -1.63
C ASP A 861 21.78 4.87 -0.80
N ILE A 862 22.78 4.91 0.10
CA ILE A 862 23.16 3.76 0.95
C ILE A 862 22.01 3.19 1.81
N PRO A 863 21.17 4.01 2.47
CA PRO A 863 20.01 3.53 3.25
C PRO A 863 18.97 2.76 2.40
N LEU A 864 19.04 2.89 1.07
CA LEU A 864 18.21 2.11 0.15
C LEU A 864 18.71 0.68 -0.04
N LEU A 865 19.88 0.35 0.52
CA LEU A 865 20.54 -0.95 0.43
C LEU A 865 20.75 -1.45 -1.02
N PRO A 866 21.40 -0.66 -1.89
CA PRO A 866 21.57 -0.99 -3.31
C PRO A 866 22.32 -2.31 -3.57
N MET A 867 23.09 -2.81 -2.59
CA MET A 867 23.77 -4.10 -2.69
C MET A 867 22.82 -5.29 -2.91
N PHE A 868 21.53 -5.17 -2.57
CA PHE A 868 20.52 -6.22 -2.80
C PHE A 868 19.89 -6.20 -4.19
N ARG A 869 20.07 -5.13 -4.97
CA ARG A 869 19.50 -4.98 -6.34
C ARG A 869 19.72 -6.21 -7.22
N PRO A 870 20.92 -6.83 -7.29
CA PRO A 870 21.14 -8.00 -8.16
C PRO A 870 20.31 -9.24 -7.78
N PHE A 871 19.76 -9.28 -6.56
CA PHE A 871 19.01 -10.42 -6.03
C PHE A 871 17.49 -10.22 -6.11
N ILE A 872 17.03 -8.99 -6.38
CA ILE A 872 15.63 -8.59 -6.48
C ILE A 872 15.26 -8.50 -7.97
N LEU A 873 14.67 -9.57 -8.49
CA LEU A 873 14.31 -9.70 -9.90
C LEU A 873 12.78 -9.82 -10.06
N PRO A 874 12.19 -9.30 -11.14
CA PRO A 874 12.82 -8.49 -12.21
C PRO A 874 13.15 -7.06 -11.76
N GLU A 875 13.87 -6.29 -12.58
CA GLU A 875 14.26 -4.90 -12.28
C GLU A 875 13.05 -4.01 -11.91
N ALA A 876 11.89 -4.23 -12.53
CA ALA A 876 10.65 -3.53 -12.17
C ALA A 876 10.27 -3.70 -10.68
N ARG A 877 10.55 -4.88 -10.10
CA ARG A 877 10.33 -5.16 -8.68
C ARG A 877 11.29 -4.35 -7.80
N TRP A 878 12.55 -4.25 -8.18
CA TRP A 878 13.53 -3.40 -7.49
C TRP A 878 13.09 -1.94 -7.49
N SER A 879 12.76 -1.41 -8.68
CA SER A 879 12.30 -0.03 -8.84
C SER A 879 11.06 0.29 -8.00
N ALA A 880 10.14 -0.67 -7.84
CA ALA A 880 8.97 -0.50 -7.00
C ALA A 880 9.29 -0.56 -5.49
N LEU A 881 10.24 -1.40 -5.07
CA LEU A 881 10.60 -1.57 -3.66
C LEU A 881 11.50 -0.46 -3.10
N VAL A 882 12.27 0.24 -3.93
CA VAL A 882 13.21 1.26 -3.42
C VAL A 882 12.51 2.56 -3.00
N LYS A 883 11.44 2.92 -3.72
CA LYS A 883 10.78 4.23 -3.66
C LYS A 883 9.97 4.53 -2.38
N PRO A 884 9.24 3.58 -1.77
CA PRO A 884 8.33 3.92 -0.69
C PRO A 884 9.04 4.38 0.59
N PHE A 885 8.40 5.29 1.32
CA PHE A 885 8.82 5.73 2.66
C PHE A 885 8.41 4.70 3.70
N TYR A 886 9.28 3.73 3.95
CA TYR A 886 9.01 2.59 4.82
C TYR A 886 8.70 2.94 6.28
N SER A 887 8.94 4.16 6.76
CA SER A 887 8.57 4.61 8.12
C SER A 887 7.06 4.84 8.26
N GLU A 888 6.38 5.22 7.16
CA GLU A 888 4.98 5.63 7.16
C GLU A 888 4.01 4.51 6.76
N LEU A 889 4.49 3.44 6.14
CA LEU A 889 3.66 2.33 5.67
C LEU A 889 3.13 1.48 6.83
N THR A 890 1.86 1.05 6.76
CA THR A 890 1.31 0.03 7.65
C THR A 890 1.70 -1.37 7.19
N GLU A 891 1.47 -2.39 8.03
CA GLU A 891 1.67 -3.78 7.60
C GLU A 891 0.83 -4.12 6.37
N ASP A 892 -0.42 -3.65 6.30
CA ASP A 892 -1.29 -3.88 5.15
C ASP A 892 -0.77 -3.18 3.89
N ASP A 893 -0.22 -1.96 4.01
CA ASP A 893 0.42 -1.28 2.87
C ASP A 893 1.65 -2.05 2.37
N LEU A 894 2.44 -2.62 3.28
CA LEU A 894 3.59 -3.46 2.93
C LEU A 894 3.16 -4.74 2.22
N ILE A 895 2.05 -5.35 2.65
CA ILE A 895 1.46 -6.50 1.96
C ILE A 895 0.94 -6.09 0.59
N ASP A 896 0.28 -4.94 0.46
CA ASP A 896 -0.25 -4.47 -0.81
C ASP A 896 0.86 -4.14 -1.82
N LEU A 897 1.96 -3.57 -1.36
CA LEU A 897 3.18 -3.39 -2.14
C LEU A 897 3.78 -4.72 -2.59
N LEU A 898 3.91 -5.69 -1.69
CA LEU A 898 4.44 -7.02 -2.01
C LEU A 898 3.50 -7.78 -2.96
N ASP A 899 2.20 -7.64 -2.79
CA ASP A 899 1.16 -8.31 -3.56
C ASP A 899 1.14 -7.82 -5.02
N SER A 900 1.33 -6.52 -5.24
CA SER A 900 1.29 -5.90 -6.58
C SER A 900 2.53 -6.19 -7.43
N ILE A 901 3.68 -6.40 -6.81
CA ILE A 901 4.95 -6.70 -7.51
C ILE A 901 5.27 -8.19 -7.58
N HIS A 902 4.44 -9.02 -6.92
CA HIS A 902 4.60 -10.46 -6.92
C HIS A 902 4.18 -11.03 -8.27
N VAL A 903 5.02 -11.91 -8.79
CA VAL A 903 4.77 -12.66 -10.02
C VAL A 903 5.15 -14.10 -9.72
N ASP A 904 4.20 -15.02 -9.80
CA ASP A 904 4.46 -16.43 -9.53
C ASP A 904 5.50 -16.97 -10.52
N ALA A 905 6.61 -17.49 -9.99
CA ALA A 905 7.65 -18.12 -10.80
C ALA A 905 7.14 -19.36 -11.57
N PHE A 906 6.12 -20.05 -11.04
CA PHE A 906 5.47 -21.19 -11.68
C PHE A 906 4.22 -20.74 -12.42
N ARG A 907 4.37 -20.48 -13.72
CA ARG A 907 3.28 -20.17 -14.67
C ARG A 907 2.29 -21.34 -14.78
N ARG A 908 1.41 -21.54 -13.80
CA ARG A 908 0.15 -22.26 -13.99
C ARG A 908 -0.94 -21.19 -14.20
N PRO A 909 -1.60 -21.15 -15.35
CA PRO A 909 -2.70 -20.21 -15.56
C PRO A 909 -3.78 -20.41 -14.49
N GLY A 910 -4.04 -19.38 -13.68
CA GLY A 910 -5.26 -19.25 -12.92
C GLY A 910 -5.26 -19.65 -11.44
N GLN A 911 -4.13 -20.03 -10.84
CA GLN A 911 -4.04 -20.24 -9.39
C GLN A 911 -2.79 -19.57 -8.84
N ARG A 912 -2.98 -18.48 -8.07
CA ARG A 912 -1.89 -17.77 -7.41
C ARG A 912 -1.28 -18.66 -6.34
N TRP A 913 -0.01 -19.01 -6.47
CA TRP A 913 0.66 -19.95 -5.55
C TRP A 913 0.99 -19.30 -4.20
N LEU A 914 1.40 -18.02 -4.22
CA LEU A 914 1.57 -17.19 -3.02
C LEU A 914 0.55 -16.04 -3.02
N GLY A 915 -0.47 -16.13 -2.17
CA GLY A 915 -1.46 -15.07 -1.97
C GLY A 915 -1.09 -14.12 -0.82
N ARG A 916 -1.99 -13.17 -0.54
CA ARG A 916 -1.82 -12.21 0.56
C ARG A 916 -1.57 -12.86 1.93
N SER A 917 -2.24 -13.98 2.21
CA SER A 917 -2.05 -14.76 3.45
C SER A 917 -0.61 -15.23 3.62
N GLU A 918 -0.04 -15.83 2.56
CA GLU A 918 1.32 -16.31 2.54
C GLU A 918 2.33 -15.17 2.66
N LEU A 919 2.14 -14.08 1.89
CA LEU A 919 2.98 -12.89 1.96
C LEU A 919 2.97 -12.30 3.38
N ARG A 920 1.79 -12.24 4.02
CA ARG A 920 1.65 -11.73 5.39
C ARG A 920 2.37 -12.60 6.40
N THR A 921 2.13 -13.91 6.42
CA THR A 921 2.82 -14.83 7.34
C THR A 921 4.34 -14.77 7.16
N MET A 922 4.83 -14.72 5.92
CA MET A 922 6.26 -14.60 5.62
C MET A 922 6.87 -13.25 6.06
N LEU A 923 6.13 -12.14 5.96
CA LEU A 923 6.58 -10.84 6.44
C LEU A 923 6.58 -10.79 7.98
N GLN A 924 5.53 -11.33 8.61
CA GLN A 924 5.37 -11.39 10.06
C GLN A 924 6.44 -12.25 10.73
N LEU A 925 6.98 -13.27 10.06
CA LEU A 925 8.16 -14.00 10.55
C LEU A 925 9.29 -13.05 10.98
N TRP A 926 9.46 -11.94 10.25
CA TRP A 926 10.53 -10.99 10.49
C TRP A 926 10.11 -9.80 11.35
N LEU A 927 8.87 -9.33 11.20
CA LEU A 927 8.38 -8.09 11.83
C LEU A 927 7.55 -8.33 13.09
N ALA A 928 6.73 -9.39 13.12
CA ALA A 928 5.80 -9.67 14.21
C ALA A 928 5.63 -11.19 14.46
N PRO A 929 6.66 -11.87 15.00
CA PRO A 929 6.68 -13.33 15.17
C PRO A 929 5.51 -13.89 16.00
N LYS A 930 5.04 -13.12 17.00
CA LYS A 930 3.87 -13.45 17.81
C LYS A 930 2.57 -13.48 16.99
N ALA A 931 2.34 -12.47 16.14
CA ALA A 931 1.18 -12.41 15.25
C ALA A 931 1.22 -13.54 14.20
N MET A 932 2.42 -13.92 13.76
CA MET A 932 2.59 -15.06 12.84
C MET A 932 2.08 -16.37 13.47
N VAL A 933 2.46 -16.69 14.72
CA VAL A 933 2.05 -17.96 15.35
C VAL A 933 0.58 -17.98 15.75
N GLU A 934 -0.03 -16.82 16.01
CA GLU A 934 -1.48 -16.66 16.21
C GLU A 934 -2.28 -16.88 14.92
N THR A 935 -1.64 -16.78 13.74
CA THR A 935 -2.29 -17.06 12.45
C THR A 935 -2.55 -18.55 12.28
N GLN A 936 -3.80 -18.91 12.02
CA GLN A 936 -4.20 -20.29 11.79
C GLN A 936 -3.46 -20.90 10.58
N GLY A 937 -2.80 -22.04 10.78
CA GLY A 937 -2.10 -22.75 9.71
C GLY A 937 -0.79 -22.08 9.26
N TRP A 938 -0.18 -21.22 10.08
CA TRP A 938 1.05 -20.49 9.74
C TRP A 938 2.18 -21.38 9.21
N GLN A 939 2.28 -22.63 9.68
CA GLN A 939 3.30 -23.61 9.25
C GLN A 939 3.17 -23.93 7.74
N GLU A 940 1.95 -24.18 7.27
CA GLU A 940 1.66 -24.47 5.87
C GLU A 940 1.86 -23.24 4.99
N LEU A 941 1.45 -22.07 5.47
CA LEU A 941 1.63 -20.79 4.79
C LEU A 941 3.12 -20.45 4.64
N LEU A 942 3.91 -20.62 5.70
CA LEU A 942 5.34 -20.36 5.69
C LEU A 942 6.09 -21.36 4.81
N ALA A 943 5.70 -22.64 4.81
CA ALA A 943 6.30 -23.67 3.96
C ALA A 943 6.23 -23.32 2.47
N LYS A 944 5.16 -22.64 2.02
CA LYS A 944 5.03 -22.17 0.64
C LYS A 944 6.13 -21.16 0.27
N GLY A 945 6.70 -20.44 1.22
CA GLY A 945 7.82 -19.52 0.98
C GLY A 945 9.05 -20.18 0.35
N LEU A 946 9.28 -21.48 0.58
CA LEU A 946 10.39 -22.22 -0.03
C LEU A 946 10.30 -22.33 -1.56
N SER A 947 9.09 -22.21 -2.11
CA SER A 947 8.81 -22.36 -3.54
C SER A 947 9.34 -21.21 -4.40
N ASP A 948 9.44 -19.99 -3.85
CA ASP A 948 9.90 -18.81 -4.58
C ASP A 948 10.92 -18.00 -3.77
N VAL A 949 12.20 -18.20 -4.12
CA VAL A 949 13.34 -17.45 -3.56
C VAL A 949 13.21 -15.96 -3.85
N ARG A 950 12.72 -15.56 -5.03
CA ARG A 950 12.69 -14.15 -5.44
C ARG A 950 11.68 -13.38 -4.61
N THR A 951 10.54 -13.99 -4.30
CA THR A 951 9.54 -13.40 -3.41
C THR A 951 10.00 -13.41 -1.97
N SER A 952 10.65 -14.49 -1.50
CA SER A 952 11.28 -14.52 -0.18
C SER A 952 12.29 -13.40 0.03
N ARG A 953 13.13 -13.13 -0.99
CA ARG A 953 14.10 -12.01 -0.97
C ARG A 953 13.43 -10.64 -0.96
N ALA A 954 12.37 -10.45 -1.75
CA ALA A 954 11.60 -9.22 -1.73
C ALA A 954 10.99 -8.95 -0.34
N ILE A 955 10.45 -10.00 0.30
CA ILE A 955 9.91 -9.92 1.66
C ILE A 955 11.01 -9.60 2.67
N ARG A 956 12.17 -10.26 2.61
CA ARG A 956 13.30 -9.95 3.53
C ARG A 956 13.81 -8.53 3.32
N TYR A 957 13.90 -8.06 2.08
CA TYR A 957 14.26 -6.68 1.77
C TYR A 957 13.25 -5.68 2.35
N VAL A 958 11.96 -5.92 2.17
CA VAL A 958 10.89 -5.10 2.75
C VAL A 958 10.99 -5.08 4.28
N ALA A 959 11.20 -6.24 4.91
CA ALA A 959 11.38 -6.34 6.36
C ALA A 959 12.61 -5.56 6.83
N LEU A 960 13.75 -5.67 6.12
CA LEU A 960 14.95 -4.90 6.40
C LEU A 960 14.67 -3.41 6.29
N ARG A 961 14.21 -2.92 5.14
CA ARG A 961 13.89 -1.51 4.91
C ARG A 961 12.90 -0.94 5.93
N ARG A 962 11.91 -1.74 6.36
CA ARG A 962 10.98 -1.38 7.43
C ARG A 962 11.67 -1.25 8.78
N LYS A 963 12.48 -2.24 9.18
CA LYS A 963 13.26 -2.16 10.43
C LYS A 963 14.24 -0.99 10.41
N LEU A 964 14.85 -0.71 9.26
CA LEU A 964 15.73 0.45 9.07
C LEU A 964 14.99 1.77 9.29
N ALA A 965 13.88 1.95 8.59
CA ALA A 965 13.10 3.19 8.67
C ALA A 965 12.49 3.44 10.06
N LEU A 966 12.38 2.39 10.89
CA LEU A 966 11.89 2.48 12.27
C LEU A 966 13.00 2.48 13.34
N GLY A 967 14.27 2.34 12.95
CA GLY A 967 15.39 2.20 13.89
C GLY A 967 15.30 0.93 14.76
N ASP A 968 14.69 -0.14 14.24
CA ASP A 968 14.34 -1.37 14.97
C ASP A 968 15.32 -2.54 14.73
N LEU A 969 16.56 -2.28 14.29
CA LEU A 969 17.59 -3.31 14.20
C LEU A 969 18.28 -3.54 15.56
N PRO A 970 18.69 -4.79 15.87
CA PRO A 970 19.37 -5.07 17.12
C PRO A 970 20.72 -4.36 17.10
N ASN A 971 20.93 -3.35 17.94
CA ASN A 971 22.26 -2.76 18.13
C ASN A 971 23.20 -3.91 18.52
N GLY A 972 24.13 -4.26 17.62
CA GLY A 972 25.25 -5.14 17.94
C GLY A 972 26.17 -4.57 19.04
N SER A 973 25.85 -3.38 19.54
CA SER A 973 26.55 -2.61 20.55
C SER A 973 25.72 -2.33 21.81
N ALA A 974 24.75 -3.19 22.16
CA ALA A 974 24.30 -3.26 23.56
C ALA A 974 25.33 -4.06 24.38
N ASN A 975 26.52 -3.47 24.54
CA ASN A 975 27.50 -3.81 25.55
C ASN A 975 27.48 -2.72 26.62
#